data_AF-A0A9E3RSA4-F1
#
_entry.id   AF-A0A9E3RSA4-F1
#
_cell.length_a   1.000
_cell.length_b   1.000
_cell.length_c   1.000
_cell.angle_alpha   90.00
_cell.angle_beta   90.00
_cell.angle_gamma   90.00
#
_symmetry.space_group_name_H-M   'P 1'
#
loop_
_entity.id
_entity.type
_entity.pdbx_description
1 polymer ?
#
loop_
_entity_poly.entity_id
_entity_poly.type
_entity_poly.pdbx_seq_one_letter_code
_entity_poly.pdbx_strand_id
1 'polypeptide(L)'
;MNFFTVFVIFRKELVDMLRDKRTLIAMIGIPVVIYPGLFIAGSQAVLLQQGKVAGGMSRVAVEGPGTEQLREWISDIPKIALFESKDARLDLNAGKIHAVVIAEDNVQETLARGGTARIRILYDAAEGDSLEAEHRLAEGLDKRYEALLDDRLASLGIQKEFARPIDVTRKNVATPAKSTGSILGMMMPLIMIVMLGIGALVPAVDLTAGEKERGTFETLLSTPTSSLEILAGKFLTVFCLAMFTGALNLVSMILALAIQLSQLEQTIGEFSLSLPVRSVVIIALALAPLAFLISAVMMSIATLARSFREAQNLLAPFLLLLLFPAALAAVPGISLSTGTQFIPIVNVALLFKDLMTDEVGLQPVFMVLASTTLYAILALLLAAKLFQREEVVLSQDRGIPLTFRRSRFTPRTQPTPGTALLLFTLCLLLLYYVGAYVQAKHALVGLFVTQWGLFLLPTLAMLWFLRVDIKSALNLRAPSIGTLIGSAIAASGWVVLSLQVSVWQQRVLPFPEDLAQEMSRLLGMGNTPVPILLFVLALSPAICEEALFRGAILSGLRRHLPSWALLIAVGFLFGLAHLSVHRLLITGLSGVVLAFIVLRSGSIFPGMLAHFIVNASSILIETNHVPHAVDRIVGPAVREEKGFSLLILTIAAIVFVIGLVAIRERSVCSSKASSAP
;
A
#
# COMPACT_ATOMS: atom_id res chain seq x y z
N MET A 1 -11.68 -17.79 34.70
CA MET A 1 -10.52 -16.88 34.54
C MET A 1 -10.33 -16.14 35.84
N ASN A 2 -9.25 -16.43 36.55
CA ASN A 2 -8.86 -15.78 37.78
C ASN A 2 -8.02 -14.53 37.45
N PHE A 3 -8.61 -13.34 37.65
CA PHE A 3 -7.95 -12.06 37.35
C PHE A 3 -6.69 -11.83 38.19
N PHE A 4 -6.60 -12.41 39.38
CA PHE A 4 -5.40 -12.31 40.21
C PHE A 4 -4.21 -13.01 39.54
N THR A 5 -4.42 -14.23 39.02
CA THR A 5 -3.41 -14.98 38.26
C THR A 5 -2.95 -14.20 37.03
N VAL A 6 -3.90 -13.65 36.26
CA VAL A 6 -3.61 -12.81 35.08
C VAL A 6 -2.75 -11.61 35.46
N PHE A 7 -3.09 -10.92 36.54
CA PHE A 7 -2.35 -9.75 37.02
C PHE A 7 -0.94 -10.11 37.51
N VAL A 8 -0.76 -11.24 38.19
CA VAL A 8 0.55 -11.73 38.63
C VAL A 8 1.45 -12.00 37.42
N ILE A 9 0.93 -12.70 36.41
CA ILE A 9 1.66 -12.95 35.16
C ILE A 9 2.00 -11.63 34.48
N PHE A 10 1.02 -10.75 34.26
CA PHE A 10 1.23 -9.44 33.67
C PHE A 10 2.33 -8.63 34.38
N ARG A 11 2.27 -8.54 35.71
CA ARG A 11 3.25 -7.79 36.49
C ARG A 11 4.64 -8.38 36.36
N LYS A 12 4.78 -9.70 36.40
CA LYS A 12 6.05 -10.41 36.20
C LYS A 12 6.61 -10.06 34.82
N GLU A 13 5.84 -10.29 33.76
CA GLU A 13 6.32 -10.09 32.39
C GLU A 13 6.66 -8.62 32.13
N LEU A 14 5.85 -7.68 32.63
CA LEU A 14 6.12 -6.26 32.47
C LEU A 14 7.45 -5.87 33.14
N VAL A 15 7.72 -6.36 34.35
CA VAL A 15 8.96 -6.07 35.06
C VAL A 15 10.17 -6.68 34.35
N ASP A 16 10.04 -7.89 33.80
CA ASP A 16 11.11 -8.54 33.04
C ASP A 16 11.43 -7.76 31.76
N MET A 17 10.42 -7.33 31.00
CA MET A 17 10.60 -6.53 29.78
C MET A 17 11.20 -5.15 30.07
N LEU A 18 10.80 -4.50 31.17
CA LEU A 18 11.36 -3.21 31.60
C LEU A 18 12.82 -3.32 32.10
N ARG A 19 13.31 -4.53 32.40
CA ARG A 19 14.72 -4.76 32.76
C ARG A 19 15.60 -5.09 31.56
N ASP A 20 15.01 -5.52 30.46
CA ASP A 20 15.75 -5.81 29.24
C ASP A 20 16.13 -4.52 28.49
N LYS A 21 17.42 -4.18 28.56
CA LYS A 21 18.00 -3.02 27.89
C LYS A 21 17.77 -3.03 26.38
N ARG A 22 17.78 -4.20 25.73
CA ARG A 22 17.60 -4.28 24.26
C ARG A 22 16.18 -3.91 23.89
N THR A 23 15.21 -4.44 24.63
CA THR A 23 13.79 -4.07 24.51
C THR A 23 13.58 -2.58 24.76
N LEU A 24 14.14 -2.02 25.84
CA LEU A 24 14.01 -0.60 26.14
C LEU A 24 14.62 0.31 25.06
N ILE A 25 15.78 -0.03 24.51
CA ILE A 25 16.40 0.74 23.41
C ILE A 25 15.50 0.71 22.18
N ALA A 26 14.93 -0.44 21.84
CA ALA A 26 14.04 -0.57 20.70
C ALA A 26 12.71 0.19 20.90
N MET A 27 12.13 0.13 22.10
CA MET A 27 10.85 0.78 22.41
C MET A 27 10.96 2.29 22.64
N ILE A 28 12.01 2.75 23.31
CA ILE A 28 12.15 4.15 23.73
C ILE A 28 13.19 4.88 22.87
N GLY A 29 14.37 4.28 22.71
CA GLY A 29 15.50 4.93 22.05
C GLY A 29 15.22 5.21 20.58
N ILE A 30 14.73 4.23 19.84
CA ILE A 30 14.46 4.36 18.40
C ILE A 30 13.45 5.50 18.14
N PRO A 31 12.26 5.55 18.76
CA PRO A 31 11.30 6.59 18.40
C PRO A 31 11.63 7.99 18.92
N VAL A 32 12.29 8.09 20.08
CA VAL A 32 12.74 9.40 20.61
C VAL A 32 13.80 10.02 19.72
N VAL A 33 14.65 9.21 19.07
CA VAL A 33 15.71 9.70 18.19
C VAL A 33 15.23 9.91 16.74
N ILE A 34 14.35 9.03 16.24
CA ILE A 34 13.92 9.07 14.83
C ILE A 34 13.22 10.37 14.48
N TYR A 35 12.26 10.85 15.29
CA TYR A 35 11.50 12.06 14.91
C TYR A 35 12.38 13.32 14.86
N PRO A 36 13.14 13.69 15.90
CA PRO A 36 14.09 14.79 15.81
C PRO A 36 15.09 14.60 14.68
N GLY A 37 15.61 13.38 14.49
CA GLY A 37 16.55 13.07 13.41
C GLY A 37 15.96 13.31 12.02
N LEU A 38 14.72 12.89 11.77
CA LEU A 38 14.01 13.12 10.51
C LEU A 38 13.71 14.60 10.28
N PHE A 39 13.27 15.34 11.30
CA PHE A 39 13.00 16.77 11.18
C PHE A 39 14.29 17.57 10.93
N ILE A 40 15.38 17.26 11.64
CA ILE A 40 16.70 17.89 11.41
C ILE A 40 17.21 17.55 10.01
N ALA A 41 17.16 16.29 9.60
CA ALA A 41 17.60 15.88 8.26
C ALA A 41 16.75 16.54 7.17
N GLY A 42 15.44 16.63 7.36
CA GLY A 42 14.51 17.26 6.44
C GLY A 42 14.75 18.77 6.32
N SER A 43 14.87 19.48 7.45
CA SER A 43 15.15 20.93 7.44
C SER A 43 16.54 21.24 6.87
N GLN A 44 17.56 20.44 7.18
CA GLN A 44 18.86 20.57 6.54
C GLN A 44 18.80 20.27 5.05
N ALA A 45 18.06 19.26 4.61
CA ALA A 45 17.89 18.96 3.19
C ALA A 45 17.23 20.14 2.46
N VAL A 46 16.18 20.74 3.04
CA VAL A 46 15.53 21.94 2.50
C VAL A 46 16.49 23.13 2.48
N LEU A 47 17.25 23.38 3.56
CA LEU A 47 18.23 24.47 3.62
C LEU A 47 19.38 24.27 2.64
N LEU A 48 19.87 23.04 2.45
CA LEU A 48 20.89 22.70 1.46
C LEU A 48 20.33 22.87 0.04
N GLN A 49 19.07 22.51 -0.20
CA GLN A 49 18.42 22.68 -1.49
C GLN A 49 18.19 24.17 -1.79
N GLN A 50 17.63 24.93 -0.86
CA GLN A 50 17.46 26.38 -0.99
C GLN A 50 18.79 27.11 -1.07
N GLY A 51 19.81 26.71 -0.30
CA GLY A 51 21.13 27.31 -0.34
C GLY A 51 21.86 27.09 -1.67
N LYS A 52 21.74 25.89 -2.26
CA LYS A 52 22.28 25.60 -3.59
C LYS A 52 21.53 26.36 -4.68
N VAL A 53 20.20 26.31 -4.66
CA VAL A 53 19.33 26.88 -5.70
C VAL A 53 19.30 28.41 -5.63
N ALA A 54 19.09 28.99 -4.44
CA ALA A 54 19.02 30.44 -4.26
C ALA A 54 20.39 31.13 -4.22
N GLY A 55 21.48 30.42 -3.90
CA GLY A 55 22.83 30.99 -3.84
C GLY A 55 23.59 30.98 -5.16
N GLY A 56 23.26 30.06 -6.07
CA GLY A 56 23.95 29.89 -7.36
C GLY A 56 23.55 30.93 -8.42
N MET A 57 24.52 31.37 -9.22
CA MET A 57 24.25 32.12 -10.45
C MET A 57 23.63 31.17 -11.49
N SER A 58 22.48 31.55 -12.05
CA SER A 58 21.85 30.83 -13.16
C SER A 58 22.60 31.12 -14.45
N ARG A 59 23.24 30.12 -15.05
CA ARG A 59 23.97 30.26 -16.31
C ARG A 59 22.97 30.21 -17.46
N VAL A 60 22.80 31.30 -18.19
CA VAL A 60 21.79 31.42 -19.24
C VAL A 60 22.45 31.78 -20.57
N ALA A 61 22.10 31.05 -21.63
CA ALA A 61 22.50 31.41 -23.00
C ALA A 61 21.37 32.18 -23.69
N VAL A 62 21.73 33.11 -24.58
CA VAL A 62 20.78 33.88 -25.39
C VAL A 62 21.07 33.65 -26.86
N GLU A 63 20.06 33.22 -27.61
CA GLU A 63 20.13 32.92 -29.05
C GLU A 63 19.06 33.70 -29.82
N GLY A 64 19.32 33.98 -31.10
CA GLY A 64 18.36 34.63 -32.00
C GLY A 64 18.94 35.84 -32.74
N PRO A 65 18.16 36.49 -33.62
CA PRO A 65 18.56 37.71 -34.31
C PRO A 65 18.42 38.95 -33.40
N GLY A 66 19.39 39.86 -33.42
CA GLY A 66 19.32 41.15 -32.68
C GLY A 66 19.12 40.99 -31.17
N THR A 67 20.04 40.29 -30.50
CA THR A 67 19.89 39.86 -29.09
C THR A 67 20.44 40.87 -28.08
N GLU A 68 21.03 41.96 -28.54
CA GLU A 68 21.77 42.94 -27.73
C GLU A 68 20.89 43.51 -26.62
N GLN A 69 19.68 43.95 -26.96
CA GLN A 69 18.70 44.47 -26.00
C GLN A 69 18.19 43.38 -25.05
N LEU A 70 18.02 42.15 -25.53
CA LEU A 70 17.58 41.02 -24.73
C LEU A 70 18.67 40.56 -23.74
N ARG A 71 19.94 40.58 -24.16
CA ARG A 71 21.10 40.29 -23.32
C ARG A 71 21.20 41.30 -22.17
N GLU A 72 20.98 42.59 -22.45
CA GLU A 72 20.96 43.65 -21.44
C GLU A 72 19.85 43.41 -20.39
N TRP A 73 18.63 43.11 -20.84
CA TRP A 73 17.53 42.82 -19.92
C TRP A 73 17.79 41.61 -19.03
N ILE A 74 18.36 40.56 -19.60
CA ILE A 74 18.66 39.33 -18.87
C ILE A 74 19.83 39.55 -17.89
N SER A 75 20.83 40.37 -18.23
CA SER A 75 21.93 40.69 -17.32
C SER A 75 21.50 41.52 -16.11
N ASP A 76 20.42 42.29 -16.23
CA ASP A 76 19.85 43.06 -15.13
C ASP A 76 19.04 42.20 -14.15
N ILE A 77 18.73 40.95 -14.50
CA ILE A 77 18.01 40.03 -13.61
C ILE A 77 18.97 39.54 -12.51
N PRO A 78 18.62 39.70 -11.23
CA PRO A 78 19.48 39.27 -10.13
C PRO A 78 19.83 37.78 -10.24
N LYS A 79 21.11 37.46 -9.99
CA LYS A 79 21.64 36.08 -9.97
C LYS A 79 21.55 35.33 -11.30
N ILE A 80 21.53 36.05 -12.43
CA ILE A 80 21.71 35.47 -13.77
C ILE A 80 23.10 35.84 -14.30
N ALA A 81 23.80 34.86 -14.87
CA ALA A 81 25.05 35.05 -15.59
C ALA A 81 24.86 34.63 -17.05
N LEU A 82 25.16 35.53 -17.98
CA LEU A 82 25.16 35.21 -19.41
C LEU A 82 26.32 34.26 -19.72
N PHE A 83 26.01 33.18 -20.43
CA PHE A 83 26.98 32.16 -20.83
C PHE A 83 26.95 32.02 -22.35
N GLU A 84 28.11 32.19 -22.99
CA GLU A 84 28.22 31.96 -24.43
C GLU A 84 28.40 30.47 -24.70
N SER A 85 27.44 29.90 -25.43
CA SER A 85 27.48 28.51 -25.89
C SER A 85 27.52 28.46 -27.41
N LYS A 86 28.27 27.50 -27.95
CA LYS A 86 28.29 27.21 -29.40
C LYS A 86 27.09 26.35 -29.82
N ASP A 87 26.51 25.60 -28.89
CA ASP A 87 25.29 24.80 -29.08
C ASP A 87 24.53 24.77 -27.75
N ALA A 88 23.65 25.75 -27.56
CA ALA A 88 22.99 25.95 -26.27
C ALA A 88 22.06 24.78 -25.91
N ARG A 89 21.54 24.05 -26.88
CA ARG A 89 20.68 22.88 -26.59
C ARG A 89 21.49 21.70 -26.06
N LEU A 90 22.65 21.43 -26.66
CA LEU A 90 23.55 20.39 -26.14
C LEU A 90 24.09 20.77 -24.76
N ASP A 91 24.45 22.03 -24.55
CA ASP A 91 24.98 22.49 -23.27
C ASP A 91 23.91 22.55 -22.16
N LEU A 92 22.63 22.79 -22.51
CA LEU A 92 21.49 22.67 -21.60
C LEU A 92 21.28 21.22 -21.18
N ASN A 93 21.22 20.30 -22.14
CA ASN A 93 21.07 18.86 -21.86
C ASN A 93 22.27 18.26 -21.11
N ALA A 94 23.45 18.86 -21.24
CA ALA A 94 24.66 18.47 -20.52
C ALA A 94 24.80 19.16 -19.14
N GLY A 95 23.86 20.03 -18.74
CA GLY A 95 23.86 20.76 -17.48
C GLY A 95 24.93 21.86 -17.38
N LYS A 96 25.59 22.22 -18.49
CA LYS A 96 26.58 23.31 -18.51
C LYS A 96 25.93 24.68 -18.40
N ILE A 97 24.73 24.82 -18.93
CA ILE A 97 23.87 26.00 -18.75
C ILE A 97 22.52 25.54 -18.19
N HIS A 98 21.83 26.46 -17.52
CA HIS A 98 20.58 26.19 -16.81
C HIS A 98 19.35 26.60 -17.61
N ALA A 99 19.44 27.55 -18.54
CA ALA A 99 18.34 27.88 -19.44
C ALA A 99 18.87 28.49 -20.75
N VAL A 100 18.04 28.45 -21.79
CA VAL A 100 18.30 29.14 -23.07
C VAL A 100 17.14 30.05 -23.38
N VAL A 101 17.41 31.34 -23.60
CA VAL A 101 16.42 32.30 -24.06
C VAL A 101 16.60 32.52 -25.56
N ILE A 102 15.56 32.21 -26.33
CA ILE A 102 15.56 32.30 -27.79
C ILE A 102 14.66 33.46 -28.20
N ALA A 103 15.23 34.47 -28.86
CA ALA A 103 14.48 35.47 -29.60
C ALA A 103 14.10 34.90 -30.98
N GLU A 104 12.81 34.85 -31.31
CA GLU A 104 12.36 34.38 -32.64
C GLU A 104 12.44 35.50 -33.69
N ASP A 105 12.32 36.77 -33.25
CA ASP A 105 12.35 37.97 -34.07
C ASP A 105 13.42 38.94 -33.53
N ASN A 106 13.90 39.90 -34.35
CA ASN A 106 14.82 40.95 -33.87
C ASN A 106 14.07 41.83 -32.86
N VAL A 107 14.41 41.67 -31.57
CA VAL A 107 13.68 42.28 -30.45
C VAL A 107 13.66 43.80 -30.58
N GLN A 108 14.81 44.41 -30.87
CA GLN A 108 14.94 45.86 -30.94
C GLN A 108 14.14 46.47 -32.10
N GLU A 109 14.25 45.91 -33.30
CA GLU A 109 13.50 46.38 -34.48
C GLU A 109 12.00 46.18 -34.31
N THR A 110 11.60 45.02 -33.76
CA THR A 110 10.18 44.68 -33.58
C THR A 110 9.52 45.64 -32.59
N LEU A 111 10.21 45.96 -31.49
CA LEU A 111 9.70 46.88 -30.48
C LEU A 111 9.67 48.32 -30.99
N ALA A 112 10.67 48.76 -31.76
CA ALA A 112 10.73 50.09 -32.36
C ALA A 112 9.58 50.35 -33.36
N ARG A 113 9.10 49.30 -34.04
CA ARG A 113 7.93 49.37 -34.94
C ARG A 113 6.58 49.25 -34.20
N GLY A 114 6.59 49.17 -32.87
CA GLY A 114 5.38 48.98 -32.05
C GLY A 114 4.86 47.54 -32.02
N GLY A 115 5.60 46.57 -32.58
CA GLY A 115 5.23 45.16 -32.58
C GLY A 115 5.48 44.43 -31.25
N THR A 116 5.17 43.14 -31.23
CA THR A 116 5.37 42.23 -30.09
C THR A 116 6.48 41.24 -30.42
N ALA A 117 7.57 41.27 -29.65
CA ALA A 117 8.68 40.33 -29.82
C ALA A 117 8.33 38.97 -29.20
N ARG A 118 8.64 37.88 -29.90
CA ARG A 118 8.45 36.51 -29.39
C ARG A 118 9.74 35.98 -28.78
N ILE A 119 9.65 35.59 -27.51
CA ILE A 119 10.75 35.04 -26.72
C ILE A 119 10.33 33.67 -26.20
N ARG A 120 11.22 32.68 -26.33
CA ARG A 120 11.01 31.33 -25.81
C ARG A 120 12.12 30.95 -24.85
N ILE A 121 11.75 30.42 -23.68
CA ILE A 121 12.69 29.90 -22.69
C ILE A 121 12.72 28.37 -22.79
N LEU A 122 13.90 27.80 -23.00
CA LEU A 122 14.14 26.36 -22.91
C LEU A 122 14.80 26.07 -21.57
N TYR A 123 14.25 25.10 -20.84
CA TYR A 123 14.74 24.64 -19.55
C TYR A 123 14.45 23.13 -19.40
N ASP A 124 15.17 22.48 -18.49
CA ASP A 124 14.97 21.10 -18.10
C ASP A 124 14.22 21.05 -16.76
N ALA A 125 12.97 20.60 -16.79
CA ALA A 125 12.13 20.49 -15.60
C ALA A 125 12.60 19.39 -14.63
N ALA A 126 13.48 18.49 -15.06
CA ALA A 126 14.06 17.46 -14.19
C ALA A 126 15.21 18.00 -13.32
N GLU A 127 15.81 19.15 -13.70
CA GLU A 127 16.96 19.74 -13.01
C GLU A 127 16.55 20.98 -12.21
N GLY A 128 16.84 20.96 -10.90
CA GLY A 128 16.41 22.03 -9.98
C GLY A 128 16.99 23.41 -10.31
N ASP A 129 18.25 23.48 -10.74
CA ASP A 129 18.92 24.73 -11.12
C ASP A 129 18.36 25.32 -12.43
N SER A 130 17.85 24.45 -13.31
CA SER A 130 17.24 24.83 -14.58
C SER A 130 15.82 25.36 -14.38
N LEU A 131 15.04 24.68 -13.54
CA LEU A 131 13.71 25.15 -13.12
C LEU A 131 13.78 26.52 -12.43
N GLU A 132 14.76 26.73 -11.55
CA GLU A 132 14.99 28.03 -10.90
C GLU A 132 15.45 29.12 -11.89
N ALA A 133 16.29 28.77 -12.86
CA ALA A 133 16.70 29.71 -13.91
C ALA A 133 15.50 30.17 -14.75
N GLU A 134 14.59 29.26 -15.08
CA GLU A 134 13.34 29.60 -15.76
C GLU A 134 12.48 30.55 -14.92
N HIS A 135 12.28 30.24 -13.64
CA HIS A 135 11.48 31.07 -12.74
C HIS A 135 12.02 32.51 -12.66
N ARG A 136 13.35 32.68 -12.53
CA ARG A 136 14.01 34.00 -12.51
C ARG A 136 13.86 34.75 -13.84
N LEU A 137 14.01 34.04 -14.96
CA LEU A 137 13.87 34.61 -16.29
C LEU A 137 12.43 35.06 -16.55
N ALA A 138 11.44 34.25 -16.19
CA ALA A 138 10.03 34.57 -16.31
C ALA A 138 9.66 35.81 -15.49
N GLU A 139 10.00 35.83 -14.19
CA GLU A 139 9.71 36.98 -13.32
C GLU A 139 10.42 38.27 -13.80
N GLY A 140 11.66 38.15 -14.26
CA GLY A 140 12.43 39.28 -14.78
C GLY A 140 11.88 39.83 -16.10
N LEU A 141 11.54 38.96 -17.05
CA LEU A 141 10.96 39.35 -18.33
C LEU A 141 9.53 39.91 -18.17
N ASP A 142 8.74 39.38 -17.24
CA ASP A 142 7.42 39.92 -16.90
C ASP A 142 7.53 41.36 -16.38
N LYS A 143 8.49 41.66 -15.50
CA LYS A 143 8.76 43.04 -15.04
C LYS A 143 9.14 43.97 -16.19
N ARG A 144 9.89 43.49 -17.18
CA ARG A 144 10.23 44.27 -18.38
C ARG A 144 9.02 44.48 -19.28
N TYR A 145 8.20 43.46 -19.45
CA TYR A 145 6.95 43.56 -20.18
C TYR A 145 6.01 44.62 -19.57
N GLU A 146 5.87 44.66 -18.24
CA GLU A 146 5.10 45.71 -17.54
C GLU A 146 5.61 47.11 -17.87
N ALA A 147 6.93 47.34 -17.73
CA ALA A 147 7.52 48.65 -17.96
C ALA A 147 7.33 49.12 -19.42
N LEU A 148 7.55 48.24 -20.39
CA LEU A 148 7.35 48.55 -21.81
C LEU A 148 5.88 48.81 -22.15
N LEU A 149 4.97 48.09 -21.50
CA LEU A 149 3.54 48.32 -21.65
C LEU A 149 3.16 49.69 -21.09
N ASP A 150 3.62 50.03 -19.89
CA ASP A 150 3.33 51.32 -19.25
C ASP A 150 3.85 52.50 -20.08
N ASP A 151 5.06 52.41 -20.63
CA ASP A 151 5.63 53.44 -21.52
C ASP A 151 4.81 53.62 -22.81
N ARG A 152 4.39 52.50 -23.43
CA ARG A 152 3.56 52.53 -24.65
C ARG A 152 2.20 53.14 -24.38
N LEU A 153 1.56 52.77 -23.27
CA LEU A 153 0.26 53.31 -22.89
C LEU A 153 0.34 54.80 -22.56
N ALA A 154 1.38 55.23 -21.83
CA ALA A 154 1.63 56.64 -21.52
C ALA A 154 1.85 57.47 -22.79
N SER A 155 2.64 56.99 -23.75
CA SER A 155 2.90 57.70 -25.00
C SER A 155 1.67 57.86 -25.90
N LEU A 156 0.69 56.96 -25.78
CA LEU A 156 -0.57 56.99 -26.53
C LEU A 156 -1.75 57.58 -25.73
N GLY A 157 -1.53 57.98 -24.46
CA GLY A 157 -2.59 58.49 -23.58
C GLY A 157 -3.67 57.46 -23.23
N ILE A 158 -3.34 56.17 -23.33
CA ILE A 158 -4.26 55.06 -23.05
C ILE A 158 -4.12 54.67 -21.58
N GLN A 159 -5.24 54.47 -20.88
CA GLN A 159 -5.25 54.03 -19.48
C GLN A 159 -4.85 52.55 -19.34
N LYS A 160 -4.16 52.17 -18.26
CA LYS A 160 -3.64 50.80 -18.02
C LYS A 160 -4.74 49.75 -17.99
N GLU A 161 -5.91 50.13 -17.49
CA GLU A 161 -7.13 49.34 -17.39
C GLU A 161 -7.67 48.92 -18.77
N PHE A 162 -7.38 49.68 -19.82
CA PHE A 162 -7.76 49.32 -21.19
C PHE A 162 -6.93 48.13 -21.72
N ALA A 163 -5.64 48.08 -21.41
CA ALA A 163 -4.74 47.00 -21.83
C ALA A 163 -4.81 45.78 -20.91
N ARG A 164 -5.19 45.98 -19.65
CA ARG A 164 -5.35 44.94 -18.63
C ARG A 164 -6.75 44.97 -18.03
N PRO A 165 -7.75 44.45 -18.77
CA PRO A 165 -9.13 44.48 -18.31
C PRO A 165 -9.42 43.49 -17.16
N ILE A 166 -8.46 42.63 -16.79
CA ILE A 166 -8.60 41.61 -15.74
C ILE A 166 -7.39 41.71 -14.80
N ASP A 167 -7.65 42.03 -13.54
CA ASP A 167 -6.67 41.97 -12.45
C ASP A 167 -6.93 40.72 -11.59
N VAL A 168 -5.97 39.77 -11.59
CA VAL A 168 -6.10 38.49 -10.89
C VAL A 168 -5.32 38.54 -9.58
N THR A 169 -6.01 38.83 -8.48
CA THR A 169 -5.43 38.75 -7.14
C THR A 169 -5.59 37.35 -6.57
N ARG A 170 -4.47 36.72 -6.16
CA ARG A 170 -4.49 35.41 -5.48
C ARG A 170 -4.43 35.63 -3.97
N LYS A 171 -5.42 35.10 -3.24
CA LYS A 171 -5.44 35.13 -1.77
C LYS A 171 -5.53 33.70 -1.23
N ASN A 172 -4.53 33.28 -0.46
CA ASN A 172 -4.59 32.01 0.25
C ASN A 172 -5.65 32.12 1.37
N VAL A 173 -6.68 31.28 1.30
CA VAL A 173 -7.75 31.22 2.30
C VAL A 173 -7.46 30.23 3.43
N ALA A 174 -6.46 29.35 3.24
CA ALA A 174 -6.04 28.42 4.27
C ALA A 174 -5.22 29.15 5.34
N THR A 175 -5.54 28.88 6.61
CA THR A 175 -4.71 29.34 7.72
C THR A 175 -3.34 28.67 7.67
N PRO A 176 -2.27 29.31 8.20
CA PRO A 176 -0.96 28.68 8.31
C PRO A 176 -1.03 27.33 9.04
N ALA A 177 -1.79 27.27 10.14
CA ALA A 177 -2.03 26.04 10.90
C ALA A 177 -2.65 24.92 10.06
N LYS A 178 -3.63 25.23 9.19
CA LYS A 178 -4.26 24.25 8.29
C LYS A 178 -3.28 23.76 7.21
N SER A 179 -2.45 24.65 6.69
CA SER A 179 -1.46 24.31 5.65
C SER A 179 -0.36 23.40 6.21
N THR A 180 0.19 23.75 7.38
CA THR A 180 1.16 22.91 8.10
C THR A 180 0.53 21.60 8.58
N GLY A 181 -0.69 21.65 9.11
CA GLY A 181 -1.45 20.48 9.56
C GLY A 181 -1.71 19.47 8.45
N SER A 182 -2.03 19.94 7.23
CA SER A 182 -2.22 19.08 6.06
C SER A 182 -0.94 18.29 5.69
N ILE A 183 0.21 18.98 5.64
CA ILE A 183 1.50 18.35 5.31
C ILE A 183 1.88 17.33 6.37
N LEU A 184 1.76 17.70 7.65
CA LEU A 184 2.06 16.78 8.77
C LEU A 184 1.09 15.60 8.80
N GLY A 185 -0.19 15.83 8.53
CA GLY A 185 -1.21 14.80 8.45
C GLY A 185 -0.95 13.76 7.36
N MET A 186 -0.17 14.08 6.32
CA MET A 186 0.22 13.11 5.29
C MET A 186 1.32 12.14 5.77
N MET A 187 2.26 12.59 6.61
CA MET A 187 3.44 11.81 6.97
C MET A 187 3.37 11.17 8.36
N MET A 188 2.86 11.89 9.34
CA MET A 188 2.94 11.50 10.75
C MET A 188 2.11 10.26 11.12
N PRO A 189 0.90 10.04 10.58
CA PRO A 189 0.12 8.84 10.90
C PRO A 189 0.86 7.56 10.50
N LEU A 190 1.52 7.56 9.33
CA LEU A 190 2.29 6.42 8.85
C LEU A 190 3.39 6.03 9.84
N ILE A 191 4.20 7.00 10.24
CA ILE A 191 5.33 6.77 11.15
C ILE A 191 4.82 6.35 12.54
N MET A 192 3.76 7.00 13.05
CA MET A 192 3.16 6.67 14.35
C MET A 192 2.71 5.21 14.41
N ILE A 193 1.99 4.75 13.39
CA ILE A 193 1.46 3.38 13.31
C ILE A 193 2.58 2.35 13.18
N VAL A 194 3.59 2.63 12.36
CA VAL A 194 4.75 1.73 12.21
C VAL A 194 5.55 1.64 13.51
N MET A 195 5.80 2.77 14.18
CA MET A 195 6.52 2.78 15.45
C MET A 195 5.73 2.10 16.57
N LEU A 196 4.40 2.21 16.57
CA LEU A 196 3.54 1.43 17.46
C LEU A 196 3.70 -0.08 17.22
N GLY A 197 3.76 -0.50 15.95
CA GLY A 197 4.03 -1.89 15.56
C GLY A 197 5.41 -2.37 16.02
N ILE A 198 6.46 -1.57 15.83
CA ILE A 198 7.81 -1.89 16.30
C ILE A 198 7.86 -2.04 17.83
N GLY A 199 7.15 -1.16 18.55
CA GLY A 199 7.03 -1.23 20.02
C GLY A 199 6.35 -2.50 20.52
N ALA A 200 5.40 -3.07 19.75
CA ALA A 200 4.74 -4.34 20.06
C ALA A 200 5.56 -5.56 19.61
N LEU A 201 6.41 -5.42 18.60
CA LEU A 201 7.10 -6.53 17.93
C LEU A 201 8.00 -7.32 18.87
N VAL A 202 8.96 -6.65 19.51
CA VAL A 202 9.97 -7.33 20.35
C VAL A 202 9.31 -8.01 21.57
N PRO A 203 8.41 -7.34 22.32
CA PRO A 203 7.68 -7.99 23.41
C PRO A 203 6.82 -9.17 22.94
N ALA A 204 6.12 -9.04 21.81
CA ALA A 204 5.30 -10.14 21.30
C ALA A 204 6.15 -11.37 20.93
N VAL A 205 7.32 -11.16 20.30
CA VAL A 205 8.24 -12.25 19.94
C VAL A 205 8.81 -12.93 21.18
N ASP A 206 9.29 -12.15 22.14
CA ASP A 206 10.00 -12.68 23.32
C ASP A 206 9.07 -13.48 24.23
N LEU A 207 7.87 -12.93 24.50
CA LEU A 207 6.87 -13.51 25.40
C LEU A 207 6.15 -14.72 24.81
N THR A 208 6.29 -15.00 23.51
CA THR A 208 5.71 -16.19 22.88
C THR A 208 6.79 -17.14 22.37
N ALA A 209 7.43 -16.83 21.24
CA ALA A 209 8.36 -17.73 20.58
C ALA A 209 9.69 -17.80 21.33
N GLY A 210 10.12 -16.70 21.96
CA GLY A 210 11.32 -16.68 22.80
C GLY A 210 11.22 -17.61 24.01
N GLU A 211 10.06 -17.68 24.66
CA GLU A 211 9.83 -18.66 25.73
C GLU A 211 9.70 -20.11 25.26
N LYS A 212 9.11 -20.32 24.07
CA LYS A 212 9.10 -21.65 23.44
C LYS A 212 10.51 -22.13 23.14
N GLU A 213 11.36 -21.25 22.59
CA GLU A 213 12.77 -21.55 22.30
C GLU A 213 13.57 -21.89 23.58
N ARG A 214 13.25 -21.21 24.69
CA ARG A 214 13.88 -21.44 26.00
C ARG A 214 13.33 -22.66 26.75
N GLY A 215 12.28 -23.32 26.25
CA GLY A 215 11.60 -24.43 26.92
C GLY A 215 10.83 -24.04 28.19
N THR A 216 10.69 -22.74 28.49
CA THR A 216 9.99 -22.28 29.69
C THR A 216 8.48 -22.28 29.52
N PHE A 217 8.00 -22.29 28.28
CA PHE A 217 6.57 -22.31 27.94
C PHE A 217 5.88 -23.60 28.43
N GLU A 218 6.55 -24.75 28.31
CA GLU A 218 6.03 -26.07 28.75
C GLU A 218 5.92 -26.15 30.27
N THR A 219 6.88 -25.55 30.98
CA THR A 219 6.86 -25.44 32.44
C THR A 219 5.72 -24.56 32.93
N LEU A 220 5.39 -23.49 32.20
CA LEU A 220 4.27 -22.63 32.54
C LEU A 220 2.92 -23.35 32.37
N LEU A 221 2.79 -24.17 31.32
CA LEU A 221 1.58 -24.95 31.05
C LEU A 221 1.36 -26.13 32.02
N SER A 222 2.39 -26.57 32.74
CA SER A 222 2.25 -27.59 33.79
C SER A 222 1.83 -27.02 35.15
N THR A 223 1.82 -25.68 35.29
CA THR A 223 1.27 -25.02 36.48
C THR A 223 -0.27 -25.12 36.50
N PRO A 224 -0.93 -24.97 37.67
CA PRO A 224 -2.40 -24.97 37.77
C PRO A 224 -3.01 -23.65 37.26
N THR A 225 -2.52 -23.14 36.12
CA THR A 225 -3.03 -21.93 35.45
C THR A 225 -3.55 -22.30 34.07
N SER A 226 -4.67 -21.69 33.66
CA SER A 226 -5.23 -21.98 32.35
C SER A 226 -4.47 -21.26 31.23
N SER A 227 -4.43 -21.85 30.03
CA SER A 227 -3.77 -21.23 28.86
C SER A 227 -4.34 -19.85 28.50
N LEU A 228 -5.62 -19.61 28.82
CA LEU A 228 -6.27 -18.31 28.64
C LEU A 228 -5.78 -17.26 29.64
N GLU A 229 -5.50 -17.65 30.89
CA GLU A 229 -4.95 -16.74 31.91
C GLU A 229 -3.51 -16.35 31.58
N ILE A 230 -2.71 -17.32 31.12
CA ILE A 230 -1.35 -17.10 30.61
C ILE A 230 -1.38 -16.12 29.42
N LEU A 231 -2.23 -16.41 28.43
CA LEU A 231 -2.38 -15.55 27.26
C LEU A 231 -2.80 -14.14 27.65
N ALA A 232 -3.80 -13.98 28.50
CA ALA A 232 -4.31 -12.67 28.91
C ALA A 232 -3.22 -11.83 29.61
N GLY A 233 -2.43 -12.42 30.51
CA GLY A 233 -1.35 -11.72 31.20
C GLY A 233 -0.22 -11.28 30.26
N LYS A 234 0.19 -12.17 29.35
CA LYS A 234 1.20 -11.86 28.33
C LYS A 234 0.70 -10.81 27.33
N PHE A 235 -0.54 -10.93 26.89
CA PHE A 235 -1.18 -9.95 26.00
C PHE A 235 -1.25 -8.57 26.61
N LEU A 236 -1.68 -8.46 27.88
CA LEU A 236 -1.75 -7.18 28.58
C LEU A 236 -0.36 -6.53 28.66
N THR A 237 0.69 -7.33 28.80
CA THR A 237 2.09 -6.85 28.82
C THR A 237 2.47 -6.24 27.48
N VAL A 238 2.28 -6.97 26.38
CA VAL A 238 2.56 -6.47 25.01
C VAL A 238 1.75 -5.20 24.72
N PHE A 239 0.46 -5.21 25.05
CA PHE A 239 -0.43 -4.06 24.85
C PHE A 239 0.01 -2.82 25.64
N CYS A 240 0.34 -2.95 26.92
CA CYS A 240 0.81 -1.83 27.74
C CYS A 240 2.14 -1.26 27.24
N LEU A 241 3.07 -2.13 26.83
CA LEU A 241 4.36 -1.74 26.26
C LEU A 241 4.19 -1.03 24.91
N ALA A 242 3.30 -1.52 24.05
CA ALA A 242 2.93 -0.87 22.80
C ALA A 242 2.31 0.51 23.05
N MET A 243 1.37 0.62 24.00
CA MET A 243 0.76 1.90 24.39
C MET A 243 1.76 2.90 24.94
N PHE A 244 2.68 2.44 25.78
CA PHE A 244 3.75 3.28 26.30
C PHE A 244 4.64 3.81 25.18
N THR A 245 5.01 2.94 24.23
CA THR A 245 5.76 3.34 23.02
C THR A 245 4.97 4.35 22.19
N GLY A 246 3.68 4.11 21.93
CA GLY A 246 2.82 5.03 21.20
C GLY A 246 2.69 6.40 21.86
N ALA A 247 2.56 6.45 23.19
CA ALA A 247 2.53 7.70 23.95
C ALA A 247 3.87 8.45 23.85
N LEU A 248 5.00 7.75 23.99
CA LEU A 248 6.32 8.34 23.79
C LEU A 248 6.51 8.85 22.36
N ASN A 249 6.01 8.14 21.35
CA ASN A 249 6.05 8.57 19.96
C ASN A 249 5.29 9.88 19.76
N LEU A 250 4.08 9.97 20.32
CA LEU A 250 3.25 11.16 20.25
C LEU A 250 3.92 12.36 20.94
N VAL A 251 4.51 12.16 22.12
CA VAL A 251 5.26 13.21 22.83
C VAL A 251 6.51 13.63 22.05
N SER A 252 7.31 12.66 21.58
CA SER A 252 8.52 12.91 20.78
C SER A 252 8.20 13.71 19.52
N MET A 253 7.12 13.33 18.84
CA MET A 253 6.62 14.02 17.67
C MET A 253 6.21 15.48 17.96
N ILE A 254 5.40 15.70 19.00
CA ILE A 254 4.94 17.05 19.38
C ILE A 254 6.14 17.92 19.74
N LEU A 255 7.10 17.38 20.49
CA LEU A 255 8.31 18.11 20.87
C LEU A 255 9.19 18.42 19.66
N ALA A 256 9.42 17.44 18.78
CA ALA A 256 10.22 17.64 17.57
C ALA A 256 9.62 18.71 16.66
N LEU A 257 8.29 18.71 16.51
CA LEU A 257 7.57 19.72 15.75
C LEU A 257 7.65 21.11 16.39
N ALA A 258 7.49 21.19 17.72
CA ALA A 258 7.61 22.46 18.45
C ALA A 258 9.02 23.07 18.28
N ILE A 259 10.07 22.24 18.37
CA ILE A 259 11.45 22.67 18.12
C ILE A 259 11.61 23.17 16.68
N GLN A 260 11.12 22.42 15.69
CA GLN A 260 11.24 22.80 14.28
C GLN A 260 10.54 24.12 13.96
N LEU A 261 9.34 24.34 14.51
CA LEU A 261 8.59 25.58 14.32
C LEU A 261 9.29 26.77 14.99
N SER A 262 9.86 26.59 16.18
CA SER A 262 10.63 27.66 16.84
C SER A 262 11.84 28.13 16.01
N GLN A 263 12.46 27.23 15.23
CA GLN A 263 13.55 27.59 14.31
C GLN A 263 13.05 28.33 13.06
N LEU A 264 11.88 27.96 12.55
CA LEU A 264 11.25 28.60 11.40
C LEU A 264 10.70 29.99 11.73
N GLU A 265 10.15 30.17 12.93
CA GLU A 265 9.67 31.45 13.44
C GLU A 265 10.77 32.53 13.45
N GLN A 266 12.00 32.14 13.81
CA GLN A 266 13.18 33.02 13.75
C GLN A 266 13.56 33.46 12.32
N THR A 267 13.05 32.76 11.29
CA THR A 267 13.47 32.95 9.89
C THR A 267 12.39 33.59 9.01
N ILE A 268 11.10 33.31 9.27
CA ILE A 268 10.00 33.64 8.33
C ILE A 268 8.81 34.37 9.01
N GLY A 269 8.87 34.64 10.32
CA GLY A 269 7.81 35.35 11.08
C GLY A 269 6.88 34.41 11.87
N GLU A 270 5.83 34.95 12.51
CA GLU A 270 4.97 34.23 13.47
C GLU A 270 4.32 32.97 12.88
N PHE A 271 4.85 31.80 13.25
CA PHE A 271 4.21 30.52 13.04
C PHE A 271 3.62 30.03 14.38
N SER A 272 2.34 30.32 14.61
CA SER A 272 1.61 29.72 15.72
C SER A 272 0.99 28.39 15.28
N LEU A 273 1.56 27.28 15.74
CA LEU A 273 0.90 25.98 15.64
C LEU A 273 0.19 25.69 16.96
N SER A 274 -1.12 25.90 16.98
CA SER A 274 -1.98 25.37 18.03
C SER A 274 -2.47 23.99 17.60
N LEU A 275 -1.80 22.91 18.05
CA LEU A 275 -2.46 21.61 18.08
C LEU A 275 -3.48 21.65 19.21
N PRO A 276 -4.80 21.60 18.93
CA PRO A 276 -5.78 21.63 19.99
C PRO A 276 -5.52 20.45 20.93
N VAL A 277 -5.55 20.68 22.24
CA VAL A 277 -5.40 19.60 23.25
C VAL A 277 -6.41 18.48 22.98
N ARG A 278 -7.60 18.84 22.48
CA ARG A 278 -8.63 17.91 21.98
C ARG A 278 -8.07 16.91 20.96
N SER A 279 -7.37 17.37 19.93
CA SER A 279 -6.82 16.50 18.87
C SER A 279 -5.79 15.53 19.44
N VAL A 280 -4.91 16.00 20.32
CA VAL A 280 -3.90 15.15 20.99
C VAL A 280 -4.56 14.06 21.83
N VAL A 281 -5.58 14.41 22.61
CA VAL A 281 -6.33 13.44 23.44
C VAL A 281 -7.05 12.42 22.57
N ILE A 282 -7.70 12.84 21.48
CA ILE A 282 -8.39 11.91 20.57
C ILE A 282 -7.39 10.96 19.91
N ILE A 283 -6.23 11.44 19.47
CA ILE A 283 -5.16 10.61 18.91
C ILE A 283 -4.70 9.59 19.95
N ALA A 284 -4.41 10.02 21.18
CA ALA A 284 -4.00 9.12 22.27
C ALA A 284 -5.05 8.04 22.56
N LEU A 285 -6.34 8.41 22.55
CA LEU A 285 -7.45 7.46 22.71
C LEU A 285 -7.56 6.48 21.52
N ALA A 286 -7.34 6.94 20.29
CA ALA A 286 -7.37 6.11 19.09
C ALA A 286 -6.19 5.14 19.00
N LEU A 287 -5.05 5.47 19.61
CA LEU A 287 -3.91 4.56 19.71
C LEU A 287 -4.22 3.33 20.57
N ALA A 288 -5.11 3.41 21.56
CA ALA A 288 -5.47 2.29 22.43
C ALA A 288 -6.08 1.09 21.68
N PRO A 289 -7.21 1.21 20.97
CA PRO A 289 -7.76 0.08 20.24
C PRO A 289 -6.83 -0.39 19.10
N LEU A 290 -6.04 0.50 18.51
CA LEU A 290 -5.05 0.13 17.50
C LEU A 290 -3.90 -0.71 18.11
N ALA A 291 -3.34 -0.30 19.25
CA ALA A 291 -2.30 -1.03 19.95
C ALA A 291 -2.80 -2.40 20.40
N PHE A 292 -4.06 -2.48 20.83
CA PHE A 292 -4.72 -3.74 21.14
C PHE A 292 -4.77 -4.66 19.91
N LEU A 293 -5.29 -4.15 18.79
CA LEU A 293 -5.40 -4.91 17.53
C LEU A 293 -4.03 -5.43 17.07
N ILE A 294 -3.02 -4.55 17.02
CA ILE A 294 -1.67 -4.90 16.60
C ILE A 294 -1.08 -5.98 17.53
N SER A 295 -1.19 -5.80 18.85
CA SER A 295 -0.67 -6.76 19.83
C SER A 295 -1.33 -8.13 19.70
N ALA A 296 -2.64 -8.17 19.50
CA ALA A 296 -3.40 -9.42 19.36
C ALA A 296 -3.00 -10.19 18.09
N VAL A 297 -2.87 -9.49 16.96
CA VAL A 297 -2.45 -10.10 15.70
C VAL A 297 -0.99 -10.55 15.77
N MET A 298 -0.10 -9.72 16.33
CA MET A 298 1.32 -10.07 16.47
C MET A 298 1.51 -11.30 17.35
N MET A 299 0.86 -11.38 18.52
CA MET A 299 0.92 -12.57 19.35
C MET A 299 0.35 -13.80 18.63
N SER A 300 -0.76 -13.64 17.90
CA SER A 300 -1.33 -14.75 17.11
C SER A 300 -0.33 -15.31 16.11
N ILE A 301 0.39 -14.46 15.38
CA ILE A 301 1.40 -14.89 14.40
C ILE A 301 2.65 -15.45 15.11
N ALA A 302 3.13 -14.77 16.15
CA ALA A 302 4.33 -15.16 16.89
C ALA A 302 4.18 -16.52 17.58
N THR A 303 2.96 -16.92 17.94
CA THR A 303 2.71 -18.27 18.49
C THR A 303 2.97 -19.40 17.52
N LEU A 304 2.89 -19.14 16.22
CA LEU A 304 3.13 -20.16 15.19
C LEU A 304 4.62 -20.48 15.05
N ALA A 305 5.49 -19.59 15.53
CA ALA A 305 6.93 -19.73 15.47
C ALA A 305 7.48 -20.55 16.64
N ARG A 306 8.67 -21.11 16.43
CA ARG A 306 9.39 -21.90 17.44
C ARG A 306 10.63 -21.23 17.99
N SER A 307 11.18 -20.30 17.23
CA SER A 307 12.34 -19.50 17.63
C SER A 307 12.04 -18.03 17.52
N PHE A 308 12.79 -17.23 18.26
CA PHE A 308 12.79 -15.78 18.20
C PHE A 308 12.97 -15.29 16.76
N ARG A 309 13.94 -15.88 16.03
CA ARG A 309 14.21 -15.52 14.62
C ARG A 309 13.06 -15.88 13.68
N GLU A 310 12.43 -17.04 13.87
CA GLU A 310 11.30 -17.45 13.06
C GLU A 310 10.09 -16.54 13.28
N ALA A 311 9.80 -16.19 14.54
CA ALA A 311 8.72 -15.25 14.86
C ALA A 311 8.98 -13.88 14.25
N GLN A 312 10.20 -13.36 14.37
CA GLN A 312 10.58 -12.09 13.77
C GLN A 312 10.41 -12.12 12.25
N ASN A 313 10.80 -13.20 11.58
CA ASN A 313 10.64 -13.37 10.14
C ASN A 313 9.17 -13.49 9.71
N LEU A 314 8.32 -14.17 10.50
CA LEU A 314 6.88 -14.25 10.24
C LEU A 314 6.16 -12.92 10.47
N LEU A 315 6.64 -12.12 11.42
CA LEU A 315 6.08 -10.81 11.76
C LEU A 315 6.58 -9.66 10.88
N ALA A 316 7.73 -9.77 10.24
CA ALA A 316 8.25 -8.73 9.34
C ALA A 316 7.29 -8.41 8.17
N PRO A 317 6.68 -9.39 7.46
CA PRO A 317 5.63 -9.12 6.48
C PRO A 317 4.39 -8.45 7.08
N PHE A 318 4.06 -8.75 8.34
CA PHE A 318 2.95 -8.10 9.02
C PHE A 318 3.24 -6.62 9.30
N LEU A 319 4.46 -6.25 9.67
CA LEU A 319 4.86 -4.85 9.77
C LEU A 319 4.75 -4.10 8.43
N LEU A 320 5.15 -4.74 7.33
CA LEU A 320 4.93 -4.18 5.99
C LEU A 320 3.43 -4.06 5.67
N LEU A 321 2.62 -5.02 6.11
CA LEU A 321 1.16 -4.95 5.98
C LEU A 321 0.54 -3.80 6.78
N LEU A 322 1.17 -3.32 7.87
CA LEU A 322 0.73 -2.11 8.58
C LEU A 322 1.03 -0.84 7.77
N LEU A 323 2.11 -0.84 6.97
CA LEU A 323 2.55 0.30 6.18
C LEU A 323 1.54 0.65 5.06
N PHE A 324 1.08 -0.34 4.30
CA PHE A 324 0.22 -0.11 3.14
C PHE A 324 -1.10 0.61 3.47
N PRO A 325 -1.90 0.18 4.46
CA PRO A 325 -3.13 0.87 4.85
C PRO A 325 -2.85 2.24 5.45
N ALA A 326 -1.78 2.38 6.24
CA ALA A 326 -1.42 3.67 6.84
C ALA A 326 -0.93 4.69 5.81
N ALA A 327 -0.28 4.23 4.73
CA ALA A 327 0.21 5.08 3.64
C ALA A 327 -0.94 5.75 2.86
N LEU A 328 -2.17 5.24 2.94
CA LEU A 328 -3.34 5.92 2.35
C LEU A 328 -3.60 7.30 2.95
N ALA A 329 -3.16 7.56 4.19
CA ALA A 329 -3.22 8.91 4.75
C ALA A 329 -2.32 9.90 4.01
N ALA A 330 -1.23 9.41 3.41
CA ALA A 330 -0.30 10.25 2.64
C ALA A 330 -0.84 10.67 1.27
N VAL A 331 -1.86 9.97 0.76
CA VAL A 331 -2.42 10.23 -0.58
C VAL A 331 -3.32 11.47 -0.53
N PRO A 332 -3.09 12.47 -1.40
CA PRO A 332 -3.97 13.62 -1.53
C PRO A 332 -5.39 13.21 -1.94
N GLY A 333 -6.40 13.85 -1.38
CA GLY A 333 -7.82 13.57 -1.70
C GLY A 333 -8.45 12.41 -0.93
N ILE A 334 -7.68 11.57 -0.22
CA ILE A 334 -8.23 10.55 0.67
C ILE A 334 -8.39 11.15 2.09
N SER A 335 -9.62 11.19 2.58
CA SER A 335 -9.99 11.65 3.93
C SER A 335 -10.87 10.63 4.66
N LEU A 336 -11.14 10.86 5.94
CA LEU A 336 -12.02 10.04 6.73
C LEU A 336 -13.47 10.20 6.25
N SER A 337 -14.02 9.14 5.66
CA SER A 337 -15.38 9.08 5.12
C SER A 337 -16.22 8.08 5.91
N THR A 338 -17.53 8.08 5.64
CA THR A 338 -18.47 7.11 6.23
C THR A 338 -18.06 5.66 5.95
N GLY A 339 -17.34 5.40 4.86
CA GLY A 339 -16.82 4.08 4.52
C GLY A 339 -15.46 3.80 5.16
N THR A 340 -14.49 4.71 5.01
CA THR A 340 -13.11 4.48 5.45
C THR A 340 -12.96 4.36 6.96
N GLN A 341 -13.91 4.90 7.75
CA GLN A 341 -13.95 4.73 9.22
C GLN A 341 -14.08 3.28 9.71
N PHE A 342 -14.48 2.34 8.84
CA PHE A 342 -14.59 0.91 9.16
C PHE A 342 -13.41 0.06 8.65
N ILE A 343 -12.44 0.65 7.95
CA ILE A 343 -11.27 -0.08 7.47
C ILE A 343 -10.18 0.02 8.54
N PRO A 344 -9.80 -1.09 9.23
CA PRO A 344 -8.84 -1.02 10.32
C PRO A 344 -7.49 -0.50 9.84
N ILE A 345 -6.75 0.20 10.71
CA ILE A 345 -5.48 0.88 10.44
C ILE A 345 -5.67 2.12 9.55
N VAL A 346 -6.37 2.01 8.42
CA VAL A 346 -6.72 3.15 7.54
C VAL A 346 -7.53 4.17 8.31
N ASN A 347 -8.55 3.71 9.04
CA ASN A 347 -9.46 4.54 9.81
C ASN A 347 -8.72 5.40 10.86
N VAL A 348 -7.78 4.81 11.60
CA VAL A 348 -6.96 5.53 12.59
C VAL A 348 -5.96 6.45 11.91
N ALA A 349 -5.37 6.04 10.78
CA ALA A 349 -4.44 6.88 10.02
C ALA A 349 -5.12 8.14 9.46
N LEU A 350 -6.31 7.99 8.87
CA LEU A 350 -7.11 9.09 8.34
C LEU A 350 -7.72 9.95 9.45
N LEU A 351 -8.17 9.34 10.55
CA LEU A 351 -8.60 10.11 11.72
C LEU A 351 -7.49 11.02 12.24
N PHE A 352 -6.26 10.49 12.33
CA PHE A 352 -5.12 11.30 12.72
C PHE A 352 -4.89 12.44 11.73
N LYS A 353 -4.82 12.15 10.42
CA LYS A 353 -4.63 13.15 9.36
C LYS A 353 -5.62 14.30 9.49
N ASP A 354 -6.92 13.99 9.58
CA ASP A 354 -7.97 14.99 9.61
C ASP A 354 -8.02 15.76 10.94
N LEU A 355 -7.53 15.15 12.04
CA LEU A 355 -7.36 15.86 13.32
C LEU A 355 -6.21 16.88 13.30
N MET A 356 -5.26 16.77 12.37
CA MET A 356 -4.20 17.78 12.18
C MET A 356 -4.73 19.07 11.54
N THR A 357 -5.86 19.00 10.82
CA THR A 357 -6.53 20.17 10.21
C THR A 357 -7.73 20.67 11.02
N ASP A 358 -8.04 20.03 12.16
CA ASP A 358 -9.20 20.28 13.04
C ASP A 358 -10.57 20.15 12.35
N GLU A 359 -10.68 19.25 11.36
CA GLU A 359 -11.89 19.09 10.53
C GLU A 359 -12.83 17.96 11.00
N VAL A 360 -12.60 17.39 12.19
CA VAL A 360 -13.26 16.14 12.60
C VAL A 360 -14.34 16.34 13.68
N GLY A 361 -15.58 15.94 13.34
CA GLY A 361 -16.70 15.83 14.29
C GLY A 361 -16.57 14.63 15.24
N LEU A 362 -17.38 14.60 16.31
CA LEU A 362 -17.33 13.51 17.29
C LEU A 362 -17.85 12.15 16.76
N GLN A 363 -18.76 12.16 15.78
CA GLN A 363 -19.34 10.93 15.22
C GLN A 363 -18.28 10.05 14.52
N PRO A 364 -17.47 10.56 13.56
CA PRO A 364 -16.38 9.78 12.97
C PRO A 364 -15.41 9.24 14.02
N VAL A 365 -15.05 10.03 15.04
CA VAL A 365 -14.18 9.60 16.14
C VAL A 365 -14.76 8.36 16.83
N PHE A 366 -16.03 8.41 17.23
CA PHE A 366 -16.69 7.29 17.88
C PHE A 366 -16.73 6.05 16.99
N MET A 367 -17.05 6.21 15.70
CA MET A 367 -17.11 5.10 14.75
C MET A 367 -15.75 4.44 14.54
N VAL A 368 -14.68 5.22 14.46
CA VAL A 368 -13.29 4.71 14.35
C VAL A 368 -12.88 3.94 15.60
N LEU A 369 -13.19 4.47 16.80
CA LEU A 369 -12.91 3.78 18.05
C LEU A 369 -13.70 2.46 18.13
N ALA A 370 -15.01 2.50 17.87
CA ALA A 370 -15.87 1.33 17.93
C ALA A 370 -15.48 0.24 16.93
N SER A 371 -15.21 0.62 15.67
CA SER A 371 -14.81 -0.34 14.63
C SER A 371 -13.45 -0.96 14.95
N THR A 372 -12.46 -0.16 15.35
CA THR A 372 -11.13 -0.66 15.71
C THR A 372 -11.18 -1.58 16.92
N THR A 373 -11.94 -1.23 17.96
CA THR A 373 -12.15 -2.10 19.14
C THR A 373 -12.81 -3.42 18.75
N LEU A 374 -13.81 -3.40 17.86
CA LEU A 374 -14.45 -4.63 17.38
C LEU A 374 -13.44 -5.56 16.70
N TYR A 375 -12.63 -5.03 15.78
CA TYR A 375 -11.56 -5.81 15.13
C TYR A 375 -10.53 -6.32 16.14
N ALA A 376 -10.19 -5.50 17.13
CA ALA A 376 -9.25 -5.84 18.18
C ALA A 376 -9.75 -7.05 19.02
N ILE A 377 -11.03 -7.05 19.40
CA ILE A 377 -11.67 -8.18 20.09
C ILE A 377 -11.66 -9.43 19.23
N LEU A 378 -12.04 -9.33 17.94
CA LEU A 378 -12.03 -10.47 17.01
C LEU A 378 -10.61 -11.07 16.86
N ALA A 379 -9.59 -10.23 16.76
CA ALA A 379 -8.19 -10.66 16.70
C ALA A 379 -7.75 -11.39 17.98
N LEU A 380 -8.16 -10.90 19.16
CA LEU A 380 -7.84 -11.57 20.42
C LEU A 380 -8.55 -12.91 20.57
N LEU A 381 -9.82 -13.02 20.14
CA LEU A 381 -10.54 -14.29 20.12
C LEU A 381 -9.85 -15.31 19.21
N LEU A 382 -9.32 -14.86 18.07
CA LEU A 382 -8.50 -15.70 17.19
C LEU A 382 -7.21 -16.15 17.89
N ALA A 383 -6.51 -15.22 18.57
CA ALA A 383 -5.30 -15.52 19.33
C ALA A 383 -5.58 -16.59 20.40
N ALA A 384 -6.64 -16.42 21.18
CA ALA A 384 -7.09 -17.36 22.19
C ALA A 384 -7.35 -18.76 21.61
N LYS A 385 -8.02 -18.83 20.47
CA LYS A 385 -8.29 -20.10 19.78
C LYS A 385 -7.02 -20.78 19.25
N LEU A 386 -6.03 -20.01 18.81
CA LEU A 386 -4.73 -20.55 18.36
C LEU A 386 -3.89 -21.06 19.53
N PHE A 387 -3.84 -20.31 20.64
CA PHE A 387 -3.13 -20.70 21.86
C PHE A 387 -3.68 -21.97 22.52
N GLN A 388 -4.97 -22.24 22.37
CA GLN A 388 -5.59 -23.47 22.89
C GLN A 388 -5.24 -24.72 22.07
N ARG A 389 -4.64 -24.59 20.88
CA ARG A 389 -4.27 -25.74 20.05
C ARG A 389 -2.89 -26.26 20.47
N GLU A 390 -2.88 -27.45 21.07
CA GLU A 390 -1.67 -28.14 21.49
C GLU A 390 -0.66 -28.31 20.34
N GLU A 391 -1.11 -28.63 19.13
CA GLU A 391 -0.23 -28.75 17.96
C GLU A 391 0.53 -27.46 17.62
N VAL A 392 -0.08 -26.30 17.85
CA VAL A 392 0.56 -24.99 17.60
C VAL A 392 1.52 -24.64 18.73
N VAL A 393 1.13 -24.98 19.95
CA VAL A 393 1.94 -24.78 21.15
C VAL A 393 3.17 -25.68 21.16
N LEU A 394 3.04 -26.94 20.73
CA LEU A 394 4.03 -28.01 20.83
C LEU A 394 4.65 -28.43 19.48
N SER A 395 4.50 -27.64 18.40
CA SER A 395 4.97 -28.08 17.07
C SER A 395 6.47 -28.42 17.04
N GLN A 396 6.82 -29.68 16.73
CA GLN A 396 8.20 -30.20 16.65
C GLN A 396 8.75 -30.38 15.22
N ASP A 397 7.99 -30.00 14.19
CA ASP A 397 8.25 -30.35 12.78
C ASP A 397 9.53 -29.72 12.19
N ARG A 398 10.70 -30.38 12.25
CA ARG A 398 12.02 -29.86 11.84
C ARG A 398 11.95 -28.93 10.61
N GLY A 399 12.48 -27.70 10.75
CA GLY A 399 12.51 -26.70 9.68
C GLY A 399 13.20 -27.21 8.41
N ILE A 400 13.00 -26.48 7.30
CA ILE A 400 13.59 -26.86 6.00
C ILE A 400 15.12 -26.78 6.13
N PRO A 401 15.88 -27.87 5.96
CA PRO A 401 17.34 -27.79 5.99
C PRO A 401 17.83 -26.85 4.88
N LEU A 402 18.63 -25.85 5.23
CA LEU A 402 19.29 -24.94 4.28
C LEU A 402 20.41 -25.69 3.55
N THR A 403 20.02 -26.48 2.55
CA THR A 403 20.92 -27.28 1.73
C THR A 403 20.55 -27.17 0.27
N PHE A 404 21.55 -26.93 -0.58
CA PHE A 404 21.38 -26.95 -2.03
C PHE A 404 21.30 -28.39 -2.59
N ARG A 405 21.55 -29.41 -1.76
CA ARG A 405 21.47 -30.82 -2.16
C ARG A 405 20.04 -31.36 -2.05
N ARG A 406 19.39 -31.53 -3.20
CA ARG A 406 18.06 -32.17 -3.35
C ARG A 406 17.93 -33.53 -2.64
N SER A 407 19.01 -34.31 -2.59
CA SER A 407 19.01 -35.65 -1.98
C SER A 407 18.72 -35.66 -0.48
N ARG A 408 18.91 -34.53 0.21
CA ARG A 408 18.66 -34.39 1.65
C ARG A 408 17.18 -34.13 2.00
N PHE A 409 16.32 -33.87 1.01
CA PHE A 409 14.89 -33.73 1.25
C PHE A 409 14.19 -35.09 1.19
N THR A 410 13.34 -35.34 2.19
CA THR A 410 12.44 -36.49 2.23
C THR A 410 11.30 -36.28 1.23
N PRO A 411 11.00 -37.23 0.34
CA PRO A 411 9.85 -37.15 -0.56
C PRO A 411 8.53 -36.95 0.21
N ARG A 412 7.67 -36.06 -0.27
CA ARG A 412 6.38 -35.73 0.35
C ARG A 412 5.28 -35.58 -0.70
N THR A 413 4.03 -35.81 -0.32
CA THR A 413 2.87 -35.64 -1.21
C THR A 413 2.31 -34.22 -1.22
N GLN A 414 2.62 -33.44 -0.20
CA GLN A 414 2.17 -32.06 -0.02
C GLN A 414 3.31 -31.20 0.54
N PRO A 415 3.36 -29.89 0.20
CA PRO A 415 4.29 -28.96 0.81
C PRO A 415 3.95 -28.77 2.30
N THR A 416 4.92 -28.32 3.09
CA THR A 416 4.64 -27.86 4.47
C THR A 416 4.17 -26.40 4.46
N PRO A 417 3.49 -25.92 5.52
CA PRO A 417 3.11 -24.51 5.65
C PRO A 417 4.28 -23.55 5.43
N GLY A 418 5.44 -23.85 6.04
CA GLY A 418 6.65 -23.04 5.88
C GLY A 418 7.13 -22.96 4.43
N THR A 419 7.10 -24.08 3.69
CA THR A 419 7.46 -24.07 2.26
C THR A 419 6.46 -23.28 1.43
N ALA A 420 5.16 -23.43 1.69
CA ALA A 420 4.11 -22.70 0.98
C ALA A 420 4.22 -21.18 1.18
N LEU A 421 4.46 -20.74 2.41
CA LEU A 421 4.65 -19.32 2.74
C LEU A 421 5.98 -18.76 2.21
N LEU A 422 7.04 -19.57 2.21
CA LEU A 422 8.32 -19.22 1.58
C LEU A 422 8.14 -19.00 0.07
N LEU A 423 7.42 -19.91 -0.61
CA LEU A 423 7.11 -19.77 -2.03
C LEU A 423 6.31 -18.51 -2.32
N PHE A 424 5.27 -18.25 -1.52
CA PHE A 424 4.47 -17.03 -1.63
C PHE A 424 5.36 -15.78 -1.51
N THR A 425 6.22 -15.76 -0.50
CA THR A 425 7.15 -14.64 -0.26
C THR A 425 8.13 -14.46 -1.43
N LEU A 426 8.70 -15.56 -1.93
CA LEU A 426 9.59 -15.55 -3.09
C LEU A 426 8.88 -14.99 -4.33
N CYS A 427 7.68 -15.46 -4.65
CA CYS A 427 6.90 -14.95 -5.78
C CYS A 427 6.53 -13.48 -5.61
N LEU A 428 6.22 -13.02 -4.39
CA LEU A 428 5.93 -11.61 -4.10
C LEU A 428 7.17 -10.72 -4.31
N LEU A 429 8.35 -11.17 -3.86
CA LEU A 429 9.61 -10.46 -4.08
C LEU A 429 9.97 -10.40 -5.57
N LEU A 430 9.81 -11.51 -6.29
CA LEU A 430 10.02 -11.56 -7.74
C LEU A 430 9.05 -10.63 -8.47
N LEU A 431 7.76 -10.61 -8.09
CA LEU A 431 6.78 -9.69 -8.62
C LEU A 431 7.19 -8.23 -8.40
N TYR A 432 7.61 -7.88 -7.18
CA TYR A 432 7.97 -6.51 -6.84
C TYR A 432 9.24 -6.03 -7.56
N TYR A 433 10.33 -6.80 -7.51
CA TYR A 433 11.62 -6.36 -8.05
C TYR A 433 11.77 -6.62 -9.56
N VAL A 434 11.33 -7.79 -10.03
CA VAL A 434 11.49 -8.20 -11.44
C VAL A 434 10.22 -7.90 -12.22
N GLY A 435 9.06 -8.30 -11.70
CA GLY A 435 7.77 -8.11 -12.35
C GLY A 435 7.46 -6.63 -12.62
N ALA A 436 7.54 -5.79 -11.58
CA ALA A 436 7.27 -4.36 -11.72
C ALA A 436 8.23 -3.68 -12.70
N TYR A 437 9.52 -4.04 -12.66
CA TYR A 437 10.52 -3.50 -13.59
C TYR A 437 10.21 -3.87 -15.05
N VAL A 438 9.87 -5.12 -15.34
CA VAL A 438 9.55 -5.57 -16.71
C VAL A 438 8.21 -4.98 -17.17
N GLN A 439 7.20 -4.93 -16.30
CA GLN A 439 5.88 -4.34 -16.59
C GLN A 439 5.98 -2.84 -16.88
N ALA A 440 6.85 -2.10 -16.18
CA ALA A 440 7.09 -0.68 -16.43
C ALA A 440 7.67 -0.41 -17.83
N LYS A 441 8.45 -1.33 -18.40
CA LYS A 441 8.97 -1.22 -19.77
C LYS A 441 7.95 -1.63 -20.82
N HIS A 442 7.31 -2.79 -20.60
CA HIS A 442 6.33 -3.35 -21.52
C HIS A 442 5.23 -4.06 -20.72
N ALA A 443 4.09 -3.42 -20.52
CA ALA A 443 3.06 -3.91 -19.59
C ALA A 443 2.55 -5.32 -19.93
N LEU A 444 2.13 -5.58 -21.18
CA LEU A 444 1.59 -6.88 -21.58
C LEU A 444 2.64 -8.01 -21.53
N VAL A 445 3.84 -7.76 -22.06
CA VAL A 445 4.94 -8.75 -22.02
C VAL A 445 5.38 -8.99 -20.58
N GLY A 446 5.47 -7.93 -19.76
CA GLY A 446 5.79 -8.02 -18.35
C GLY A 446 4.77 -8.81 -17.56
N LEU A 447 3.48 -8.67 -17.85
CA LEU A 447 2.43 -9.50 -17.24
C LEU A 447 2.55 -10.96 -17.66
N PHE A 448 2.81 -11.25 -18.94
CA PHE A 448 3.07 -12.61 -19.39
C PHE A 448 4.27 -13.24 -18.68
N VAL A 449 5.39 -12.52 -18.60
CA VAL A 449 6.60 -12.95 -17.88
C VAL A 449 6.31 -13.16 -16.39
N THR A 450 5.49 -12.29 -15.80
CA THR A 450 5.08 -12.41 -14.39
C THR A 450 4.34 -13.72 -14.15
N GLN A 451 3.36 -14.04 -14.99
CA GLN A 451 2.55 -15.25 -14.83
C GLN A 451 3.39 -16.52 -15.03
N TRP A 452 4.04 -16.65 -16.18
CA TRP A 452 4.74 -17.88 -16.54
C TRP A 452 6.12 -18.01 -15.88
N GLY A 453 6.89 -16.92 -15.86
CA GLY A 453 8.28 -16.89 -15.39
C GLY A 453 8.43 -16.63 -13.89
N LEU A 454 7.56 -15.82 -13.28
CA LEU A 454 7.72 -15.40 -11.88
C LEU A 454 6.74 -16.11 -10.92
N PHE A 455 5.61 -16.64 -11.40
CA PHE A 455 4.67 -17.42 -10.59
C PHE A 455 4.76 -18.92 -10.85
N LEU A 456 4.49 -19.36 -12.08
CA LEU A 456 4.42 -20.79 -12.37
C LEU A 456 5.79 -21.47 -12.25
N LEU A 457 6.83 -20.89 -12.85
CA LEU A 457 8.17 -21.48 -12.85
C LEU A 457 8.73 -21.66 -11.42
N PRO A 458 8.73 -20.65 -10.52
CA PRO A 458 9.20 -20.84 -9.14
C PRO A 458 8.35 -21.85 -8.36
N THR A 459 7.04 -21.89 -8.61
CA THR A 459 6.13 -22.88 -7.98
C THR A 459 6.54 -24.30 -8.34
N LEU A 460 6.70 -24.59 -9.63
CA LEU A 460 7.10 -25.92 -10.10
C LEU A 460 8.53 -26.27 -9.70
N ALA A 461 9.45 -25.31 -9.80
CA ALA A 461 10.86 -25.50 -9.45
C ALA A 461 11.03 -25.83 -7.96
N MET A 462 10.33 -25.11 -7.07
CA MET A 462 10.43 -25.34 -5.63
C MET A 462 9.80 -26.66 -5.22
N LEU A 463 8.62 -27.02 -5.75
CA LEU A 463 7.99 -28.32 -5.50
C LEU A 463 8.89 -29.46 -5.96
N TRP A 464 9.49 -29.35 -7.15
CA TRP A 464 10.44 -30.32 -7.68
C TRP A 464 11.71 -30.45 -6.83
N PHE A 465 12.28 -29.31 -6.43
CA PHE A 465 13.51 -29.24 -5.64
C PHE A 465 13.33 -29.85 -4.25
N LEU A 466 12.19 -29.60 -3.61
CA LEU A 466 11.85 -30.14 -2.29
C LEU A 466 11.30 -31.57 -2.32
N ARG A 467 11.31 -32.22 -3.50
CA ARG A 467 10.78 -33.60 -3.71
C ARG A 467 9.32 -33.74 -3.27
N VAL A 468 8.52 -32.71 -3.53
CA VAL A 468 7.06 -32.76 -3.36
C VAL A 468 6.45 -33.30 -4.66
N ASP A 469 5.55 -34.28 -4.55
CA ASP A 469 4.80 -34.76 -5.71
C ASP A 469 3.91 -33.65 -6.29
N ILE A 470 4.28 -33.15 -7.47
CA ILE A 470 3.61 -32.03 -8.14
C ILE A 470 2.14 -32.36 -8.43
N LYS A 471 1.83 -33.61 -8.79
CA LYS A 471 0.44 -33.99 -9.12
C LYS A 471 -0.46 -33.90 -7.89
N SER A 472 0.01 -34.39 -6.74
CA SER A 472 -0.72 -34.32 -5.48
C SER A 472 -0.77 -32.90 -4.91
N ALA A 473 0.34 -32.16 -4.97
CA ALA A 473 0.41 -30.78 -4.46
C ALA A 473 -0.48 -29.82 -5.24
N LEU A 474 -0.52 -29.94 -6.57
CA LEU A 474 -1.34 -29.08 -7.42
C LEU A 474 -2.78 -29.59 -7.61
N ASN A 475 -3.17 -30.70 -6.98
CA ASN A 475 -4.48 -31.34 -7.18
C ASN A 475 -4.79 -31.60 -8.67
N LEU A 476 -3.81 -32.10 -9.44
CA LEU A 476 -3.95 -32.43 -10.87
C LEU A 476 -4.76 -33.71 -11.05
N ARG A 477 -6.08 -33.60 -10.87
CA ARG A 477 -7.04 -34.69 -11.01
C ARG A 477 -8.11 -34.32 -12.03
N ALA A 478 -8.47 -35.25 -12.91
CA ALA A 478 -9.51 -35.03 -13.89
C ALA A 478 -10.88 -34.77 -13.20
N PRO A 479 -11.52 -33.62 -13.41
CA PRO A 479 -12.84 -33.35 -12.87
C PRO A 479 -13.93 -34.05 -13.69
N SER A 480 -15.13 -34.21 -13.10
CA SER A 480 -16.29 -34.65 -13.88
C SER A 480 -16.85 -33.49 -14.70
N ILE A 481 -17.50 -33.78 -15.84
CA ILE A 481 -18.16 -32.76 -16.68
C ILE A 481 -19.18 -31.97 -15.85
N GLY A 482 -19.94 -32.64 -14.98
CA GLY A 482 -20.89 -31.98 -14.07
C GLY A 482 -20.20 -30.98 -13.12
N THR A 483 -19.01 -31.31 -12.62
CA THR A 483 -18.20 -30.39 -11.79
C THR A 483 -17.73 -29.17 -12.58
N LEU A 484 -17.33 -29.35 -13.85
CA LEU A 484 -16.94 -28.24 -14.73
C LEU A 484 -18.13 -27.31 -15.02
N ILE A 485 -19.29 -27.88 -15.38
CA ILE A 485 -20.53 -27.12 -15.61
C ILE A 485 -20.94 -26.36 -14.34
N GLY A 486 -20.97 -27.04 -13.19
CA GLY A 486 -21.29 -26.40 -11.91
C GLY A 486 -20.35 -25.24 -11.58
N SER A 487 -19.05 -25.38 -11.88
CA SER A 487 -18.06 -24.32 -11.66
C SER A 487 -18.23 -23.15 -12.63
N ALA A 488 -18.59 -23.40 -13.89
CA ALA A 488 -18.90 -22.34 -14.86
C ALA A 488 -20.17 -21.56 -14.49
N ILE A 489 -21.21 -22.25 -14.02
CA ILE A 489 -22.45 -21.64 -13.51
C ILE A 489 -22.14 -20.79 -12.27
N ALA A 490 -21.37 -21.34 -11.33
CA ALA A 490 -20.94 -20.60 -10.14
C ALA A 490 -20.14 -19.34 -10.55
N ALA A 491 -19.15 -19.47 -11.43
CA ALA A 491 -18.36 -18.33 -11.90
C ALA A 491 -19.23 -17.25 -12.55
N SER A 492 -20.23 -17.63 -13.35
CA SER A 492 -21.14 -16.69 -14.02
C SER A 492 -21.99 -15.90 -13.01
N GLY A 493 -22.53 -16.56 -11.98
CA GLY A 493 -23.21 -15.86 -10.88
C GLY A 493 -22.26 -14.97 -10.08
N TRP A 494 -21.03 -15.43 -9.84
CA TRP A 494 -20.01 -14.65 -9.13
C TRP A 494 -19.57 -13.40 -9.88
N VAL A 495 -19.50 -13.41 -11.22
CA VAL A 495 -19.16 -12.22 -12.02
C VAL A 495 -20.07 -11.04 -11.65
N VAL A 496 -21.39 -11.23 -11.66
CA VAL A 496 -22.35 -10.16 -11.33
C VAL A 496 -22.21 -9.70 -9.87
N LEU A 497 -22.09 -10.65 -8.94
CA LEU A 497 -21.92 -10.34 -7.52
C LEU A 497 -20.62 -9.57 -7.25
N SER A 498 -19.52 -9.96 -7.92
CA SER A 498 -18.22 -9.31 -7.81
C SER A 498 -18.26 -7.88 -8.38
N LEU A 499 -18.94 -7.66 -9.51
CA LEU A 499 -19.14 -6.31 -10.05
C LEU A 499 -19.93 -5.43 -9.08
N GLN A 500 -20.96 -5.98 -8.41
CA GLN A 500 -21.69 -5.24 -7.38
C GLN A 500 -20.81 -4.89 -6.18
N VAL A 501 -19.96 -5.82 -5.73
CA VAL A 501 -18.98 -5.55 -4.68
C VAL A 501 -18.00 -4.45 -5.11
N SER A 502 -17.59 -4.42 -6.38
CA SER A 502 -16.73 -3.37 -6.94
C SER A 502 -17.41 -1.99 -6.87
N VAL A 503 -18.70 -1.89 -7.21
CA VAL A 503 -19.48 -0.64 -7.08
C VAL A 503 -19.54 -0.17 -5.62
N TRP A 504 -19.76 -1.08 -4.67
CA TRP A 504 -19.73 -0.72 -3.25
C TRP A 504 -18.34 -0.29 -2.79
N GLN A 505 -17.30 -0.95 -3.29
CA GLN A 505 -15.92 -0.60 -2.98
C GLN A 505 -15.55 0.79 -3.52
N GLN A 506 -15.95 1.14 -4.76
CA GLN A 506 -15.69 2.46 -5.35
C GLN A 506 -16.29 3.60 -4.51
N ARG A 507 -17.48 3.39 -3.93
CA ARG A 507 -18.10 4.36 -3.01
C ARG A 507 -17.34 4.54 -1.68
N VAL A 508 -16.61 3.53 -1.23
CA VAL A 508 -15.88 3.53 0.05
C VAL A 508 -14.43 3.95 -0.11
N LEU A 509 -13.75 3.40 -1.12
CA LEU A 509 -12.35 3.60 -1.42
C LEU A 509 -12.19 3.77 -2.95
N PRO A 510 -12.50 4.98 -3.47
CA PRO A 510 -12.53 5.25 -4.90
C PRO A 510 -11.15 5.05 -5.51
N PHE A 511 -11.13 4.48 -6.72
CA PHE A 511 -9.91 4.31 -7.49
C PHE A 511 -9.69 5.58 -8.33
N PRO A 512 -8.52 6.24 -8.27
CA PRO A 512 -8.28 7.46 -9.03
C PRO A 512 -8.46 7.23 -10.54
N GLU A 513 -9.30 8.06 -11.18
CA GLU A 513 -9.62 7.93 -12.61
C GLU A 513 -8.38 8.07 -13.50
N ASP A 514 -7.49 9.01 -13.17
CA ASP A 514 -6.23 9.22 -13.90
C ASP A 514 -5.37 7.95 -13.93
N LEU A 515 -5.30 7.25 -12.79
CA LEU A 515 -4.55 6.00 -12.68
C LEU A 515 -5.23 4.89 -13.49
N ALA A 516 -6.57 4.82 -13.51
CA ALA A 516 -7.30 3.85 -14.32
C ALA A 516 -7.09 4.07 -15.81
N GLN A 517 -7.16 5.32 -16.26
CA GLN A 517 -6.91 5.70 -17.65
C GLN A 517 -5.49 5.35 -18.07
N GLU A 518 -4.51 5.64 -17.21
CA GLU A 518 -3.11 5.32 -17.48
C GLU A 518 -2.87 3.81 -17.55
N MET A 519 -3.46 3.02 -16.63
CA MET A 519 -3.41 1.56 -16.71
C MET A 519 -4.03 1.03 -18.02
N SER A 520 -5.15 1.60 -18.46
CA SER A 520 -5.80 1.21 -19.72
C SER A 520 -4.94 1.52 -20.94
N ARG A 521 -4.27 2.69 -20.94
CA ARG A 521 -3.30 3.10 -21.97
C ARG A 521 -2.08 2.18 -22.01
N LEU A 522 -1.46 1.91 -20.86
CA LEU A 522 -0.28 1.05 -20.75
C LEU A 522 -0.56 -0.39 -21.20
N LEU A 523 -1.74 -0.91 -20.91
CA LEU A 523 -2.19 -2.23 -21.35
C LEU A 523 -2.63 -2.24 -22.82
N GLY A 524 -2.70 -1.08 -23.47
CA GLY A 524 -3.12 -0.95 -24.85
C GLY A 524 -4.52 -1.50 -25.08
N MET A 525 -5.44 -1.36 -24.12
CA MET A 525 -6.76 -2.01 -24.19
C MET A 525 -7.59 -1.57 -25.40
N GLY A 526 -7.33 -0.38 -25.97
CA GLY A 526 -7.96 0.10 -27.20
C GLY A 526 -7.33 -0.40 -28.51
N ASN A 527 -6.06 -0.83 -28.49
CA ASN A 527 -5.29 -1.17 -29.71
C ASN A 527 -4.86 -2.64 -29.77
N THR A 528 -4.93 -3.36 -28.65
CA THR A 528 -4.49 -4.76 -28.57
C THR A 528 -5.64 -5.69 -28.94
N PRO A 529 -5.42 -6.67 -29.83
CA PRO A 529 -6.43 -7.68 -30.15
C PRO A 529 -6.94 -8.40 -28.88
N VAL A 530 -8.27 -8.46 -28.73
CA VAL A 530 -8.94 -9.11 -27.58
C VAL A 530 -8.43 -10.53 -27.30
N PRO A 531 -8.13 -11.40 -28.29
CA PRO A 531 -7.56 -12.72 -28.01
C PRO A 531 -6.23 -12.68 -27.24
N ILE A 532 -5.38 -11.68 -27.49
CA ILE A 532 -4.12 -11.50 -26.77
C ILE A 532 -4.39 -11.07 -25.34
N LEU A 533 -5.34 -10.13 -25.15
CA LEU A 533 -5.76 -9.71 -23.80
C LEU A 533 -6.35 -10.88 -23.01
N LEU A 534 -7.22 -11.70 -23.61
CA LEU A 534 -7.77 -12.89 -22.97
C LEU A 534 -6.67 -13.91 -22.61
N PHE A 535 -5.67 -14.09 -23.47
CA PHE A 535 -4.56 -15.00 -23.18
C PHE A 535 -3.69 -14.51 -22.01
N VAL A 536 -3.30 -13.23 -22.00
CA VAL A 536 -2.37 -12.67 -21.01
C VAL A 536 -3.06 -12.35 -19.69
N LEU A 537 -4.29 -11.82 -19.71
CA LEU A 537 -4.99 -11.29 -18.53
C LEU A 537 -6.07 -12.23 -17.97
N ALA A 538 -6.54 -13.22 -18.72
CA ALA A 538 -7.51 -14.21 -18.22
C ALA A 538 -6.92 -15.62 -18.13
N LEU A 539 -6.40 -16.18 -19.23
CA LEU A 539 -5.95 -17.57 -19.24
C LEU A 539 -4.65 -17.77 -18.47
N SER A 540 -3.65 -16.90 -18.67
CA SER A 540 -2.36 -17.03 -17.98
C SER A 540 -2.50 -16.95 -16.45
N PRO A 541 -3.23 -15.99 -15.85
CA PRO A 541 -3.50 -15.97 -14.40
C PRO A 541 -4.30 -17.20 -13.94
N ALA A 542 -5.32 -17.59 -14.69
CA ALA A 542 -6.15 -18.76 -14.37
C ALA A 542 -5.34 -20.06 -14.26
N ILE A 543 -4.18 -20.16 -14.93
CA ILE A 543 -3.30 -21.32 -14.81
C ILE A 543 -2.24 -21.08 -13.73
N CYS A 544 -1.51 -19.96 -13.83
CA CYS A 544 -0.30 -19.72 -13.06
C CYS A 544 -0.60 -19.38 -11.60
N GLU A 545 -1.59 -18.52 -11.37
CA GLU A 545 -2.00 -18.15 -10.02
C GLU A 545 -2.73 -19.32 -9.34
N GLU A 546 -3.56 -20.07 -10.07
CA GLU A 546 -4.20 -21.26 -9.49
C GLU A 546 -3.15 -22.30 -9.04
N ALA A 547 -2.09 -22.51 -9.82
CA ALA A 547 -1.02 -23.44 -9.44
C ALA A 547 -0.32 -23.01 -8.13
N LEU A 548 -0.05 -21.72 -7.97
CA LEU A 548 0.55 -21.17 -6.76
C LEU A 548 -0.44 -21.23 -5.57
N PHE A 549 -1.63 -20.63 -5.71
CA PHE A 549 -2.55 -20.41 -4.60
C PHE A 549 -3.39 -21.63 -4.25
N ARG A 550 -3.99 -22.30 -5.24
CA ARG A 550 -4.94 -23.41 -5.03
C ARG A 550 -4.25 -24.77 -5.13
N GLY A 551 -3.08 -24.80 -5.74
CA GLY A 551 -2.13 -25.91 -5.68
C GLY A 551 -1.25 -25.83 -4.44
N ALA A 552 -0.09 -25.19 -4.57
CA ALA A 552 0.98 -25.24 -3.57
C ALA A 552 0.57 -24.67 -2.20
N ILE A 553 -0.03 -23.47 -2.15
CA ILE A 553 -0.36 -22.81 -0.89
C ILE A 553 -1.53 -23.49 -0.18
N LEU A 554 -2.65 -23.70 -0.87
CA LEU A 554 -3.83 -24.38 -0.31
C LEU A 554 -3.48 -25.77 0.22
N SER A 555 -2.74 -26.58 -0.54
CA SER A 555 -2.35 -27.93 -0.11
C SER A 555 -1.41 -27.92 1.09
N GLY A 556 -0.51 -26.94 1.19
CA GLY A 556 0.43 -26.80 2.30
C GLY A 556 -0.21 -26.34 3.61
N LEU A 557 -1.22 -25.48 3.54
CA LEU A 557 -1.92 -24.95 4.71
C LEU A 557 -3.07 -25.85 5.20
N ARG A 558 -3.61 -26.71 4.33
CA ARG A 558 -4.81 -27.53 4.61
C ARG A 558 -4.72 -28.42 5.83
N ARG A 559 -3.53 -28.90 6.20
CA ARG A 559 -3.36 -29.79 7.37
C ARG A 559 -3.52 -29.10 8.71
N HIS A 560 -3.28 -27.79 8.77
CA HIS A 560 -3.19 -27.05 10.04
C HIS A 560 -4.37 -26.09 10.26
N LEU A 561 -5.10 -25.74 9.20
CA LEU A 561 -6.24 -24.82 9.28
C LEU A 561 -7.57 -25.54 9.02
N PRO A 562 -8.64 -25.25 9.78
CA PRO A 562 -9.98 -25.69 9.43
C PRO A 562 -10.42 -25.06 8.11
N SER A 563 -11.33 -25.71 7.36
CA SER A 563 -11.70 -25.31 5.99
C SER A 563 -12.06 -23.83 5.85
N TRP A 564 -12.84 -23.26 6.79
CA TRP A 564 -13.23 -21.85 6.72
C TRP A 564 -12.03 -20.89 6.86
N ALA A 565 -11.08 -21.20 7.75
CA ALA A 565 -9.89 -20.39 7.97
C ALA A 565 -8.90 -20.53 6.80
N LEU A 566 -8.82 -21.73 6.22
CA LEU A 566 -8.03 -22.00 5.03
C LEU A 566 -8.51 -21.18 3.83
N LEU A 567 -9.84 -21.12 3.62
CA LEU A 567 -10.45 -20.33 2.55
C LEU A 567 -10.11 -18.84 2.68
N ILE A 568 -10.29 -18.28 3.88
CA ILE A 568 -9.98 -16.87 4.16
C ILE A 568 -8.49 -16.60 4.00
N ALA A 569 -7.61 -17.48 4.51
CA ALA A 569 -6.17 -17.31 4.41
C ALA A 569 -5.69 -17.31 2.94
N VAL A 570 -6.13 -18.28 2.13
CA VAL A 570 -5.74 -18.34 0.71
C VAL A 570 -6.34 -17.19 -0.09
N GLY A 571 -7.60 -16.80 0.19
CA GLY A 571 -8.21 -15.62 -0.41
C GLY A 571 -7.45 -14.33 -0.06
N PHE A 572 -7.08 -14.15 1.21
CA PHE A 572 -6.31 -12.99 1.64
C PHE A 572 -4.92 -12.92 0.99
N LEU A 573 -4.18 -14.04 0.97
CA LEU A 573 -2.88 -14.10 0.28
C LEU A 573 -3.00 -13.80 -1.22
N PHE A 574 -4.08 -14.24 -1.85
CA PHE A 574 -4.38 -13.96 -3.26
C PHE A 574 -4.66 -12.47 -3.52
N GLY A 575 -5.46 -11.83 -2.68
CA GLY A 575 -5.68 -10.38 -2.74
C GLY A 575 -4.40 -9.57 -2.46
N LEU A 576 -3.60 -9.99 -1.49
CA LEU A 576 -2.33 -9.35 -1.12
C LEU A 576 -1.31 -9.38 -2.26
N ALA A 577 -1.27 -10.47 -3.03
CA ALA A 577 -0.35 -10.62 -4.16
C ALA A 577 -0.55 -9.58 -5.27
N HIS A 578 -1.68 -8.87 -5.28
CA HIS A 578 -1.96 -7.81 -6.24
C HIS A 578 -1.39 -6.44 -5.83
N LEU A 579 -0.77 -6.34 -4.65
CA LEU A 579 -0.07 -5.14 -4.15
C LEU A 579 -0.88 -3.84 -4.24
N SER A 580 -2.21 -3.94 -4.16
CA SER A 580 -3.13 -2.82 -4.26
C SER A 580 -4.25 -2.97 -3.24
N VAL A 581 -4.38 -1.96 -2.38
CA VAL A 581 -5.45 -1.91 -1.39
C VAL A 581 -6.84 -1.85 -2.04
N HIS A 582 -6.95 -1.21 -3.21
CA HIS A 582 -8.18 -1.19 -4.01
C HIS A 582 -8.52 -2.54 -4.65
N ARG A 583 -7.58 -3.50 -4.73
CA ARG A 583 -7.87 -4.84 -5.26
C ARG A 583 -8.03 -5.89 -4.16
N LEU A 584 -7.54 -5.59 -2.95
CA LEU A 584 -7.46 -6.54 -1.85
C LEU A 584 -8.80 -7.21 -1.53
N LEU A 585 -9.90 -6.44 -1.41
CA LEU A 585 -11.21 -6.97 -1.03
C LEU A 585 -11.82 -7.81 -2.17
N ILE A 586 -11.99 -7.22 -3.35
CA ILE A 586 -12.65 -7.87 -4.49
C ILE A 586 -11.89 -9.12 -4.98
N THR A 587 -10.57 -9.00 -5.14
CA THR A 587 -9.73 -10.10 -5.58
C THR A 587 -9.61 -11.14 -4.48
N GLY A 588 -9.52 -10.72 -3.21
CA GLY A 588 -9.47 -11.65 -2.08
C GLY A 588 -10.75 -12.49 -1.94
N LEU A 589 -11.92 -11.87 -2.07
CA LEU A 589 -13.22 -12.58 -2.09
C LEU A 589 -13.34 -13.54 -3.27
N SER A 590 -12.94 -13.11 -4.46
CA SER A 590 -12.84 -14.01 -5.61
C SER A 590 -11.92 -15.19 -5.31
N GLY A 591 -10.84 -14.91 -4.58
CA GLY A 591 -9.91 -15.93 -4.16
C GLY A 591 -10.47 -16.96 -3.17
N VAL A 592 -11.36 -16.54 -2.27
CA VAL A 592 -12.13 -17.41 -1.37
C VAL A 592 -13.04 -18.34 -2.18
N VAL A 593 -13.76 -17.79 -3.15
CA VAL A 593 -14.68 -18.56 -4.02
C VAL A 593 -13.91 -19.62 -4.82
N LEU A 594 -12.80 -19.25 -5.46
CA LEU A 594 -11.96 -20.18 -6.20
C LEU A 594 -11.37 -21.28 -5.31
N ALA A 595 -10.91 -20.92 -4.11
CA ALA A 595 -10.42 -21.90 -3.13
C ALA A 595 -11.53 -22.87 -2.69
N PHE A 596 -12.78 -22.40 -2.53
CA PHE A 596 -13.92 -23.25 -2.21
C PHE A 596 -14.21 -24.25 -3.33
N ILE A 597 -14.21 -23.81 -4.59
CA ILE A 597 -14.43 -24.67 -5.76
C ILE A 597 -13.36 -25.79 -5.80
N VAL A 598 -12.09 -25.46 -5.57
CA VAL A 598 -11.00 -26.45 -5.57
C VAL A 598 -11.09 -27.39 -4.37
N LEU A 599 -11.40 -26.89 -3.17
CA LEU A 599 -11.56 -27.74 -1.99
C LEU A 599 -12.71 -28.75 -2.14
N ARG A 600 -13.83 -28.32 -2.72
CA ARG A 600 -15.02 -29.16 -2.91
C ARG A 600 -14.84 -30.17 -4.03
N SER A 601 -14.26 -29.76 -5.16
CA SER A 601 -14.03 -30.62 -6.32
C SER A 601 -12.83 -31.56 -6.16
N GLY A 602 -11.85 -31.20 -5.32
CA GLY A 602 -10.57 -31.89 -5.20
C GLY A 602 -9.70 -31.83 -6.46
N SER A 603 -9.97 -30.86 -7.35
CA SER A 603 -9.27 -30.65 -8.62
C SER A 603 -9.01 -29.16 -8.83
N ILE A 604 -7.86 -28.81 -9.41
CA ILE A 604 -7.54 -27.42 -9.74
C ILE A 604 -8.27 -26.92 -11.00
N PHE A 605 -8.58 -27.80 -11.95
CA PHE A 605 -9.15 -27.41 -13.26
C PHE A 605 -10.50 -26.67 -13.17
N PRO A 606 -11.44 -27.06 -12.30
CA PRO A 606 -12.67 -26.28 -12.12
C PRO A 606 -12.42 -24.88 -11.55
N GLY A 607 -11.38 -24.72 -10.72
CA GLY A 607 -10.90 -23.42 -10.25
C GLY A 607 -10.30 -22.58 -11.40
N MET A 608 -9.45 -23.18 -12.24
CA MET A 608 -8.89 -22.54 -13.44
C MET A 608 -10.01 -22.06 -14.39
N LEU A 609 -11.01 -22.90 -14.64
CA LEU A 609 -12.16 -22.53 -15.48
C LEU A 609 -12.94 -21.36 -14.88
N ALA A 610 -13.26 -21.40 -13.59
CA ALA A 610 -13.99 -20.34 -12.92
C ALA A 610 -13.20 -19.02 -12.92
N HIS A 611 -11.90 -19.07 -12.66
CA HIS A 611 -11.00 -17.91 -12.68
C HIS A 611 -10.94 -17.31 -14.10
N PHE A 612 -10.76 -18.15 -15.12
CA PHE A 612 -10.78 -17.69 -16.51
C PHE A 612 -12.08 -16.98 -16.87
N ILE A 613 -13.25 -17.53 -16.51
CA ILE A 613 -14.56 -16.92 -16.78
C ILE A 613 -14.66 -15.54 -16.14
N VAL A 614 -14.24 -15.38 -14.88
CA VAL A 614 -14.30 -14.11 -14.15
C VAL A 614 -13.42 -13.04 -14.82
N ASN A 615 -12.17 -13.38 -15.13
CA ASN A 615 -11.24 -12.43 -15.74
C ASN A 615 -11.62 -12.13 -17.20
N ALA A 616 -12.02 -13.14 -17.97
CA ALA A 616 -12.47 -12.97 -19.34
C ALA A 616 -13.69 -12.06 -19.43
N SER A 617 -14.66 -12.24 -18.52
CA SER A 617 -15.85 -11.37 -18.45
C SER A 617 -15.45 -9.92 -18.18
N SER A 618 -14.52 -9.69 -17.25
CA SER A 618 -14.03 -8.35 -16.92
C SER A 618 -13.35 -7.67 -18.12
N ILE A 619 -12.52 -8.41 -18.87
CA ILE A 619 -11.85 -7.90 -20.09
C ILE A 619 -12.87 -7.60 -21.18
N LEU A 620 -13.86 -8.46 -21.41
CA LEU A 620 -14.87 -8.25 -22.44
C LEU A 620 -15.77 -7.04 -22.13
N ILE A 621 -16.09 -6.82 -20.85
CA ILE A 621 -16.83 -5.63 -20.40
C ILE A 621 -16.01 -4.36 -20.64
N GLU A 622 -14.74 -4.37 -20.25
CA GLU A 622 -13.86 -3.21 -20.37
C GLU A 622 -13.58 -2.84 -21.83
N THR A 623 -13.41 -3.86 -22.69
CA THR A 623 -13.15 -3.68 -24.11
C THR A 623 -14.41 -3.48 -24.96
N ASN A 624 -15.61 -3.37 -24.35
CA ASN A 624 -16.89 -3.25 -25.05
C ASN A 624 -17.22 -4.40 -26.04
N HIS A 625 -16.70 -5.61 -25.79
CA HIS A 625 -16.96 -6.80 -26.62
C HIS A 625 -18.08 -7.70 -26.05
N VAL A 626 -18.91 -7.17 -25.16
CA VAL A 626 -20.09 -7.86 -24.64
C VAL A 626 -21.31 -7.63 -25.54
N PRO A 627 -22.28 -8.57 -25.60
CA PRO A 627 -23.52 -8.36 -26.35
C PRO A 627 -24.28 -7.11 -25.87
N HIS A 628 -24.92 -6.38 -26.79
CA HIS A 628 -25.67 -5.15 -26.46
C HIS A 628 -26.72 -5.33 -25.36
N ALA A 629 -27.30 -6.51 -25.21
CA ALA A 629 -28.24 -6.82 -24.14
C ALA A 629 -27.56 -6.83 -22.75
N VAL A 630 -26.31 -7.30 -22.68
CA VAL A 630 -25.51 -7.32 -21.45
C VAL A 630 -25.01 -5.92 -21.11
N ASP A 631 -24.54 -5.16 -22.11
CA ASP A 631 -24.06 -3.79 -21.90
C ASP A 631 -25.15 -2.85 -21.35
N ARG A 632 -26.40 -2.99 -21.82
CA ARG A 632 -27.54 -2.25 -21.25
C ARG A 632 -27.80 -2.50 -19.76
N ILE A 633 -27.36 -3.64 -19.24
CA ILE A 633 -27.52 -4.01 -17.83
C ILE A 633 -26.27 -3.61 -17.03
N VAL A 634 -25.08 -3.93 -17.57
CA VAL A 634 -23.79 -3.75 -16.87
C VAL A 634 -23.33 -2.29 -16.91
N GLY A 635 -23.50 -1.60 -18.05
CA GLY A 635 -23.05 -0.23 -18.25
C GLY A 635 -23.59 0.73 -17.16
N PRO A 636 -24.91 0.87 -16.99
CA PRO A 636 -25.47 1.74 -15.94
C PRO A 636 -25.11 1.29 -14.53
N ALA A 637 -24.99 -0.01 -14.29
CA ALA A 637 -24.68 -0.54 -12.96
C ALA A 637 -23.25 -0.24 -12.52
N VAL A 638 -22.28 -0.38 -13.44
CA VAL A 638 -20.84 -0.30 -13.14
C VAL A 638 -20.24 1.05 -13.52
N ARG A 639 -20.51 1.57 -14.73
CA ARG A 639 -19.90 2.83 -15.21
C ARG A 639 -20.53 4.08 -14.60
N GLU A 640 -21.82 4.04 -14.27
CA GLU A 640 -22.52 5.13 -13.59
C GLU A 640 -22.62 4.90 -12.07
N GLU A 641 -21.94 3.87 -11.55
CA GLU A 641 -21.91 3.48 -10.14
C GLU A 641 -23.29 3.29 -9.47
N LYS A 642 -24.37 3.09 -10.23
CA LYS A 642 -25.73 2.91 -9.69
C LYS A 642 -25.90 1.57 -8.97
N GLY A 643 -25.14 0.56 -9.37
CA GLY A 643 -25.29 -0.82 -8.95
C GLY A 643 -26.42 -1.55 -9.68
N PHE A 644 -26.50 -2.87 -9.46
CA PHE A 644 -27.53 -3.73 -10.02
C PHE A 644 -28.80 -3.71 -9.17
N SER A 645 -29.94 -3.98 -9.81
CA SER A 645 -31.21 -4.11 -9.09
C SER A 645 -31.21 -5.34 -8.17
N LEU A 646 -32.01 -5.30 -7.10
CA LEU A 646 -32.12 -6.41 -6.16
C LEU A 646 -32.50 -7.72 -6.86
N LEU A 647 -33.38 -7.65 -7.87
CA LEU A 647 -33.78 -8.80 -8.69
C LEU A 647 -32.57 -9.46 -9.38
N ILE A 648 -31.71 -8.66 -10.03
CA ILE A 648 -30.51 -9.17 -10.71
C ILE A 648 -29.56 -9.80 -9.70
N LEU A 649 -29.37 -9.15 -8.53
CA LEU A 649 -28.52 -9.69 -7.47
C LEU A 649 -29.07 -11.00 -6.90
N THR A 650 -30.38 -11.11 -6.71
CA THR A 650 -31.03 -12.35 -6.25
C THR A 650 -30.85 -13.46 -7.28
N ILE A 651 -31.06 -13.18 -8.57
CA ILE A 651 -30.83 -14.16 -9.64
C ILE A 651 -29.37 -14.59 -9.67
N ALA A 652 -28.42 -13.65 -9.62
CA ALA A 652 -26.99 -13.95 -9.59
C ALA A 652 -26.59 -14.80 -8.37
N ALA A 653 -27.14 -14.50 -7.19
CA ALA A 653 -26.93 -15.29 -5.98
C ALA A 653 -27.49 -16.71 -6.09
N ILE A 654 -28.69 -16.87 -6.67
CA ILE A 654 -29.29 -18.20 -6.91
C ILE A 654 -28.43 -19.00 -7.91
N VAL A 655 -28.03 -18.38 -9.02
CA VAL A 655 -27.14 -19.00 -10.02
C VAL A 655 -25.82 -19.42 -9.38
N PHE A 656 -25.23 -18.55 -8.57
CA PHE A 656 -24.00 -18.83 -7.84
C PHE A 656 -24.15 -20.05 -6.92
N VAL A 657 -25.20 -20.08 -6.08
CA VAL A 657 -25.46 -21.19 -5.14
C VAL A 657 -25.77 -22.50 -5.88
N ILE A 658 -26.58 -22.47 -6.94
CA ILE A 658 -26.87 -23.66 -7.76
C ILE A 658 -25.58 -24.24 -8.34
N GLY A 659 -24.71 -23.38 -8.90
CA GLY A 659 -23.41 -23.79 -9.41
C GLY A 659 -22.54 -24.44 -8.32
N LEU A 660 -22.47 -23.83 -7.14
CA LEU A 660 -21.73 -24.38 -6.00
C LEU A 660 -22.28 -25.73 -5.53
N VAL A 661 -23.60 -25.91 -5.50
CA VAL A 661 -24.23 -27.18 -5.10
C VAL A 661 -24.00 -28.28 -6.14
N ALA A 662 -24.00 -27.93 -7.43
CA ALA A 662 -23.75 -28.87 -8.53
C ALA A 662 -22.31 -29.42 -8.55
N ILE A 663 -21.37 -28.74 -7.89
CA ILE A 663 -20.01 -29.26 -7.67
C ILE A 663 -20.09 -30.43 -6.69
N ARG A 664 -19.98 -31.65 -7.21
CA ARG A 664 -19.95 -32.87 -6.39
C ARG A 664 -18.79 -32.83 -5.41
N GLU A 665 -19.09 -33.01 -4.12
CA GLU A 665 -18.10 -33.29 -3.09
C GLU A 665 -17.48 -34.65 -3.38
N ARG A 666 -16.15 -34.69 -3.54
CA ARG A 666 -15.43 -35.97 -3.47
C ARG A 666 -14.97 -36.17 -2.04
N SER A 667 -15.48 -37.22 -1.39
CA SER A 667 -14.99 -37.70 -0.11
C SER A 667 -13.48 -37.85 -0.18
N VAL A 668 -12.76 -37.00 0.54
CA VAL A 668 -11.34 -37.19 0.78
C VAL A 668 -11.25 -38.41 1.66
N CYS A 669 -10.90 -39.56 1.08
CA CYS A 669 -10.58 -40.76 1.85
C CYS A 669 -9.56 -40.35 2.90
N SER A 670 -9.96 -40.38 4.17
CA SER A 670 -9.05 -40.15 5.28
C SER A 670 -7.93 -41.17 5.15
N SER A 671 -6.70 -40.72 4.87
CA SER A 671 -5.54 -41.55 5.16
C SER A 671 -5.37 -41.59 6.68
N LYS A 672 -6.23 -42.34 7.36
CA LYS A 672 -5.82 -43.09 8.55
C LYS A 672 -4.87 -44.17 8.04
N ALA A 673 -3.64 -43.79 7.71
CA ALA A 673 -2.57 -44.74 7.53
C ALA A 673 -2.06 -45.07 8.93
N SER A 674 -2.35 -46.30 9.32
CA SER A 674 -1.84 -47.03 10.48
C SER A 674 -0.43 -46.61 10.93
N SER A 675 -0.35 -46.05 12.12
CA SER A 675 0.84 -46.11 12.97
C SER A 675 0.58 -47.11 14.10
N ALA A 676 0.90 -48.38 13.84
CA ALA A 676 1.16 -49.46 14.80
C ALA A 676 1.63 -50.68 13.97
N PRO A 677 2.50 -51.58 14.46
CA PRO A 677 2.62 -52.01 15.86
C PRO A 677 3.46 -51.11 16.76
#